data_AF-A0A3Q2QRP9-F1
#
_entry.id   AF-A0A3Q2QRP9-F1
#
_cell.length_a   1.000
_cell.length_b   1.000
_cell.length_c   1.000
_cell.angle_alpha   90.00
_cell.angle_beta   90.00
_cell.angle_gamma   90.00
#
_symmetry.space_group_name_H-M   'P 1'
#
loop_
_entity.id
_entity.type
_entity.pdbx_description
1 polymer ?
#
loop_
_entity_poly.entity_id
_entity_poly.type
_entity_poly.pdbx_seq_one_letter_code
_entity_poly.pdbx_strand_id
1 'polypeptide(L)'
;MLRFLQYCISHCVHAAMTRLEEVNGEASMWSSVRWLGYLAGVNLLLGLCLGLYARWEDTAVSVFLVVFVLALVVLAAACVLYYFFALERLSLALLHLLLGFLLGLLSLLNPRDPDANVKERAANYLLLASVTLRTLWALLERLLGSARYRPAFLTSAERLELVGFSAASTALLVGESLSVMALLVALAAVMVALRTKALLAPVNLASFAAVTGDLFFKSLSVATNPFALTCFFGQLLCDPLLDFYFSGLSVTERWRSFLVSAAWRRRLSLLPLLGVEAAFVALAARRFARSERWYLAIPGFVACALFWAICHVVFVVTVWGFHTKLSDCQRLSWTQGPDNSCLEKIMASKGMRHFCLISVRLVTFALVSTAAVAAVSWQETSGIFMSTVLLVLTLESLFHGLFYELGKSLGGTCVGYAVVIPTNFCSPDGQPLLLPPDQVSQLNERSTGMLRAVQRFFACHLIESFGCDYSTSGVTLEALQAKIKAFLELRTADGPRHDTYVIYYSGHSHRSGEWALAGGDALGLDQLLDWWREKNGSFCSRLILVLDCENSLPWVKEVRRVEGAYVAVQGATLARAPDPPQLGDFTELWVDYNCTPGSSVRWTGRAVCAAYGVSKHWSDYSLHLPSGSDVTTHWSAYFPRLTYPVVQLALWCGGLNLLWVCSSCLRYLRRIKLNWFPPAVLDTEQGFKLVRS
;
A
#
# COMPACT_ATOMS: atom_id res chain seq x y z
N MET A 1 4.97 -6.87 18.23
CA MET A 1 5.64 -8.16 18.51
C MET A 1 6.19 -8.82 17.25
N LEU A 2 5.40 -9.11 16.21
CA LEU A 2 5.94 -9.77 14.98
C LEU A 2 7.12 -9.03 14.31
N ARG A 3 7.06 -7.70 14.17
CA ARG A 3 8.17 -6.90 13.61
C ARG A 3 9.44 -6.91 14.47
N PHE A 4 9.30 -7.04 15.80
CA PHE A 4 10.42 -7.13 16.73
C PHE A 4 11.04 -8.53 16.70
N LEU A 5 10.21 -9.57 16.64
CA LEU A 5 10.67 -10.96 16.47
C LEU A 5 11.38 -11.13 15.11
N GLN A 6 10.83 -10.53 14.05
CA GLN A 6 11.42 -10.50 12.71
C GLN A 6 12.76 -9.78 12.70
N TYR A 7 12.85 -8.63 13.39
CA TYR A 7 14.11 -7.91 13.57
C TYR A 7 15.12 -8.75 14.36
N CYS A 8 14.76 -9.33 15.50
CA CYS A 8 15.65 -10.14 16.31
C CYS A 8 16.14 -11.40 15.57
N ILE A 9 15.26 -12.15 14.91
CA ILE A 9 15.66 -13.35 14.15
C ILE A 9 16.55 -12.95 12.98
N SER A 10 16.18 -11.93 12.21
CA SER A 10 16.98 -11.45 11.08
C SER A 10 18.35 -10.95 11.54
N HIS A 11 18.43 -10.26 12.68
CA HIS A 11 19.66 -9.63 13.17
C HIS A 11 20.57 -10.62 13.90
N CYS A 12 20.01 -11.59 14.63
CA CYS A 12 20.78 -12.68 15.24
C CYS A 12 21.33 -13.63 14.18
N VAL A 13 20.54 -13.95 13.14
CA VAL A 13 21.02 -14.75 12.00
C VAL A 13 22.06 -13.98 11.20
N HIS A 14 21.82 -12.71 10.91
CA HIS A 14 22.80 -11.88 10.20
C HIS A 14 24.11 -11.74 11.00
N ALA A 15 24.06 -11.54 12.31
CA ALA A 15 25.25 -11.45 13.17
C ALA A 15 26.00 -12.80 13.29
N ALA A 16 25.29 -13.92 13.32
CA ALA A 16 25.91 -15.25 13.28
C ALA A 16 26.55 -15.54 11.90
N MET A 17 25.97 -15.01 10.83
CA MET A 17 26.43 -15.19 9.45
C MET A 17 27.60 -14.28 9.08
N THR A 18 27.63 -13.02 9.54
CA THR A 18 28.79 -12.12 9.34
C THR A 18 30.03 -12.68 10.03
N ARG A 19 29.86 -13.32 11.19
CA ARG A 19 30.92 -14.07 11.87
C ARG A 19 31.39 -15.30 11.08
N LEU A 20 30.56 -15.86 10.20
CA LEU A 20 30.89 -16.99 9.34
C LEU A 20 31.58 -16.54 8.03
N GLU A 21 31.17 -15.38 7.49
CA GLU A 21 31.80 -14.72 6.33
C GLU A 21 33.23 -14.25 6.66
N GLU A 22 33.44 -13.70 7.86
CA GLU A 22 34.78 -13.36 8.38
C GLU A 22 35.71 -14.58 8.49
N VAL A 23 35.15 -15.80 8.62
CA VAL A 23 35.92 -17.04 8.79
C VAL A 23 36.24 -17.74 7.47
N ASN A 24 35.45 -17.54 6.40
CA ASN A 24 35.54 -18.36 5.17
C ASN A 24 35.87 -17.63 3.85
N GLY A 25 36.13 -16.31 3.88
CA GLY A 25 36.54 -15.55 2.69
C GLY A 25 35.42 -15.33 1.68
N GLU A 26 35.32 -14.10 1.17
CA GLU A 26 34.17 -13.56 0.43
C GLU A 26 33.77 -14.33 -0.87
N ALA A 27 34.64 -15.18 -1.43
CA ALA A 27 34.44 -15.80 -2.74
C ALA A 27 33.80 -17.21 -2.72
N SER A 28 33.84 -17.93 -1.59
CA SER A 28 33.43 -19.35 -1.55
C SER A 28 31.92 -19.56 -1.35
N MET A 29 31.27 -18.68 -0.59
CA MET A 29 29.86 -18.89 -0.23
C MET A 29 28.90 -18.48 -1.35
N TRP A 30 29.11 -17.33 -1.98
CA TRP A 30 28.24 -16.82 -3.06
C TRP A 30 28.26 -17.71 -4.30
N SER A 31 29.43 -18.28 -4.62
CA SER A 31 29.57 -19.27 -5.69
C SER A 31 28.83 -20.57 -5.34
N SER A 32 28.99 -21.09 -4.12
CA SER A 32 28.29 -22.29 -3.64
C SER A 32 26.77 -22.14 -3.66
N VAL A 33 26.27 -20.97 -3.26
CA VAL A 33 24.83 -20.67 -3.22
C VAL A 33 24.36 -20.71 -4.70
N ARG A 34 25.02 -20.03 -5.65
CA ARG A 34 24.64 -20.06 -7.09
C ARG A 34 24.61 -21.48 -7.69
N TRP A 35 25.59 -22.32 -7.34
CA TRP A 35 25.62 -23.72 -7.78
C TRP A 35 24.40 -24.53 -7.32
N LEU A 36 23.86 -24.23 -6.13
CA LEU A 36 22.64 -24.87 -5.62
C LEU A 36 21.42 -24.58 -6.52
N GLY A 37 21.32 -23.35 -7.02
CA GLY A 37 20.28 -22.95 -7.98
C GLY A 37 20.39 -23.71 -9.31
N TYR A 38 21.60 -23.83 -9.86
CA TYR A 38 21.83 -24.61 -11.09
C TYR A 38 21.54 -26.11 -10.87
N LEU A 39 21.98 -26.66 -9.74
CA LEU A 39 21.73 -28.05 -9.38
C LEU A 39 20.23 -28.36 -9.31
N ALA A 40 19.43 -27.47 -8.72
CA ALA A 40 17.98 -27.61 -8.66
C ALA A 40 17.34 -27.70 -10.05
N GLY A 41 17.82 -26.89 -11.01
CA GLY A 41 17.37 -26.88 -12.40
C GLY A 41 17.78 -28.11 -13.20
N VAL A 42 19.04 -28.56 -13.06
CA VAL A 42 19.52 -29.81 -13.70
C VAL A 42 18.75 -31.02 -13.15
N ASN A 43 18.56 -31.06 -11.83
CA ASN A 43 17.82 -32.14 -11.17
C ASN A 43 16.35 -32.20 -11.62
N LEU A 44 15.72 -31.04 -11.83
CA LEU A 44 14.38 -30.94 -12.43
C LEU A 44 14.36 -31.58 -13.82
N LEU A 45 15.27 -31.16 -14.71
CA LEU A 45 15.31 -31.66 -16.09
C LEU A 45 15.53 -33.17 -16.14
N LEU A 46 16.44 -33.70 -15.30
CA LEU A 46 16.67 -35.15 -15.18
C LEU A 46 15.41 -35.89 -14.72
N GLY A 47 14.71 -35.37 -13.70
CA GLY A 47 13.45 -35.93 -13.23
C GLY A 47 12.37 -35.94 -14.31
N LEU A 48 12.25 -34.86 -15.10
CA LEU A 48 11.29 -34.76 -16.20
C LEU A 48 11.60 -35.77 -17.32
N CYS A 49 12.86 -35.84 -17.76
CA CYS A 49 13.28 -36.76 -18.81
C CYS A 49 13.09 -38.23 -18.38
N LEU A 50 13.48 -38.58 -17.15
CA LEU A 50 13.33 -39.93 -16.62
C LEU A 50 11.85 -40.31 -16.45
N GLY A 51 11.01 -39.38 -16.00
CA GLY A 51 9.57 -39.58 -15.86
C GLY A 51 8.87 -39.84 -17.19
N LEU A 52 9.19 -39.05 -18.23
CA LEU A 52 8.63 -39.26 -19.58
C LEU A 52 9.10 -40.58 -20.19
N TYR A 53 10.38 -40.91 -20.02
CA TYR A 53 10.95 -42.15 -20.52
C TYR A 53 10.32 -43.38 -19.85
N ALA A 54 10.19 -43.37 -18.52
CA ALA A 54 9.57 -44.46 -17.76
C ALA A 54 8.12 -44.72 -18.20
N ARG A 55 7.36 -43.65 -18.47
CA ARG A 55 5.96 -43.76 -18.94
C ARG A 55 5.84 -44.23 -20.38
N TRP A 56 6.74 -43.81 -21.25
CA TRP A 56 6.79 -44.33 -22.62
C TRP A 56 7.10 -45.83 -22.62
N GLU A 57 8.10 -46.26 -21.84
CA GLU A 57 8.50 -47.67 -21.73
C GLU A 57 7.36 -48.55 -21.21
N ASP A 58 6.61 -48.07 -20.22
CA ASP A 58 5.52 -48.82 -19.60
C ASP A 58 4.25 -48.87 -20.47
N THR A 59 3.86 -47.73 -21.06
CA THR A 59 2.59 -47.65 -21.81
C THR A 59 2.72 -48.00 -23.29
N ALA A 60 3.93 -48.00 -23.84
CA ALA A 60 4.23 -48.10 -25.27
C ALA A 60 3.46 -47.08 -26.16
N VAL A 61 2.89 -46.03 -25.56
CA VAL A 61 2.11 -45.02 -26.28
C VAL A 61 3.08 -44.07 -27.01
N SER A 62 2.97 -44.04 -28.34
CA SER A 62 3.83 -43.23 -29.22
C SER A 62 3.79 -41.73 -28.92
N VAL A 63 2.69 -41.23 -28.32
CA VAL A 63 2.53 -39.82 -27.94
C VAL A 63 3.62 -39.35 -26.97
N PHE A 64 3.99 -40.15 -25.96
CA PHE A 64 5.05 -39.77 -25.01
C PHE A 64 6.42 -39.67 -25.67
N LEU A 65 6.71 -40.57 -26.63
CA LEU A 65 7.96 -40.53 -27.40
C LEU A 65 8.01 -39.29 -28.31
N VAL A 66 6.92 -38.99 -29.01
CA VAL A 66 6.82 -37.80 -29.88
C VAL A 66 7.02 -36.52 -29.07
N VAL A 67 6.38 -36.42 -27.91
CA VAL A 67 6.55 -35.29 -26.98
C VAL A 67 8.00 -35.19 -26.50
N PHE A 68 8.62 -36.32 -26.14
CA PHE A 68 10.00 -36.35 -25.67
C PHE A 68 10.98 -35.86 -26.76
N VAL A 69 10.82 -36.34 -28.00
CA VAL A 69 11.64 -35.87 -29.14
C VAL A 69 11.40 -34.37 -29.41
N LEU A 70 10.16 -33.92 -29.40
CA LEU A 70 9.83 -32.50 -29.60
C LEU A 70 10.45 -31.62 -28.50
N ALA A 71 10.41 -32.07 -27.24
CA ALA A 71 11.01 -31.38 -26.11
C ALA A 71 12.53 -31.22 -26.29
N LEU A 72 13.23 -32.26 -26.77
CA LEU A 72 14.65 -32.18 -27.09
C LEU A 72 14.95 -31.20 -28.23
N VAL A 73 14.11 -31.16 -29.26
CA VAL A 73 14.23 -30.19 -30.37
C VAL A 73 14.05 -28.77 -29.86
N VAL A 74 13.04 -28.51 -29.02
CA VAL A 74 12.81 -27.19 -28.41
C VAL A 74 13.97 -26.78 -27.50
N LEU A 75 14.52 -27.71 -26.72
CA LEU A 75 15.68 -27.46 -25.88
C LEU A 75 16.93 -27.14 -26.73
N ALA A 76 17.17 -27.89 -27.80
CA ALA A 76 18.27 -27.62 -28.74
C ALA A 76 18.10 -26.24 -29.40
N ALA A 77 16.89 -25.89 -29.83
CA ALA A 77 16.59 -24.58 -30.38
C ALA A 77 16.83 -23.46 -29.34
N ALA A 78 16.43 -23.65 -28.08
CA ALA A 78 16.70 -22.70 -27.01
C ALA A 78 18.20 -22.51 -26.77
N CYS A 79 18.99 -23.59 -26.78
CA CYS A 79 20.46 -23.52 -26.70
C CYS A 79 21.05 -22.77 -27.89
N VAL A 80 20.59 -23.04 -29.11
CA VAL A 80 21.07 -22.35 -30.32
C VAL A 80 20.78 -20.85 -30.26
N LEU A 81 19.55 -20.48 -29.86
CA LEU A 81 19.15 -19.08 -29.69
C LEU A 81 19.98 -18.35 -28.64
N TYR A 82 20.36 -19.04 -27.56
CA TYR A 82 21.20 -18.49 -26.51
C TYR A 82 22.64 -18.26 -26.99
N TYR A 83 23.30 -19.31 -27.51
CA TYR A 83 24.72 -19.27 -27.82
C TYR A 83 25.06 -18.60 -29.15
N PHE A 84 24.24 -18.78 -30.20
CA PHE A 84 24.56 -18.27 -31.54
C PHE A 84 23.91 -16.93 -31.86
N PHE A 85 22.71 -16.67 -31.32
CA PHE A 85 21.95 -15.45 -31.63
C PHE A 85 21.92 -14.43 -30.48
N ALA A 86 22.51 -14.75 -29.32
CA ALA A 86 22.47 -13.93 -28.10
C ALA A 86 21.04 -13.51 -27.67
N LEU A 87 20.02 -14.29 -28.06
CA LEU A 87 18.62 -14.04 -27.76
C LEU A 87 18.24 -14.68 -26.41
N GLU A 88 18.91 -14.24 -25.34
CA GLU A 88 18.76 -14.80 -23.98
C GLU A 88 17.31 -14.85 -23.51
N ARG A 89 16.56 -13.75 -23.69
CA ARG A 89 15.16 -13.67 -23.25
C ARG A 89 14.25 -14.66 -23.95
N LEU A 90 14.46 -14.89 -25.25
CA LEU A 90 13.65 -15.82 -26.04
C LEU A 90 14.00 -17.26 -25.69
N SER A 91 15.29 -17.55 -25.51
CA SER A 91 15.77 -18.86 -25.06
C SER A 91 15.20 -19.24 -23.70
N LEU A 92 15.33 -18.36 -22.70
CA LEU A 92 14.77 -18.58 -21.36
C LEU A 92 13.24 -18.71 -21.43
N ALA A 93 12.58 -17.93 -22.28
CA ALA A 93 11.14 -18.02 -22.44
C ALA A 93 10.69 -19.41 -22.96
N LEU A 94 11.38 -19.94 -23.97
CA LEU A 94 11.12 -21.29 -24.49
C LEU A 94 11.38 -22.36 -23.43
N LEU A 95 12.44 -22.20 -22.63
CA LEU A 95 12.76 -23.14 -21.56
C LEU A 95 11.67 -23.19 -20.48
N HIS A 96 11.24 -22.04 -19.95
CA HIS A 96 10.17 -21.98 -18.94
C HIS A 96 8.83 -22.51 -19.46
N LEU A 97 8.51 -22.20 -20.72
CA LEU A 97 7.31 -22.74 -21.38
C LEU A 97 7.38 -24.27 -21.47
N LEU A 98 8.53 -24.81 -21.88
CA LEU A 98 8.76 -26.25 -21.99
C LEU A 98 8.67 -26.95 -20.62
N LEU A 99 9.32 -26.39 -19.59
CA LEU A 99 9.28 -26.95 -18.23
C LEU A 99 7.85 -27.02 -17.69
N GLY A 100 7.08 -25.94 -17.83
CA GLY A 100 5.67 -25.93 -17.43
C GLY A 100 4.84 -26.97 -18.19
N PHE A 101 5.08 -27.13 -19.49
CA PHE A 101 4.39 -28.11 -20.32
C PHE A 101 4.71 -29.56 -19.91
N LEU A 102 5.99 -29.88 -19.71
CA LEU A 102 6.42 -31.23 -19.30
C LEU A 102 5.92 -31.59 -17.90
N LEU A 103 5.98 -30.64 -16.94
CA LEU A 103 5.40 -30.83 -15.61
C LEU A 103 3.89 -31.05 -15.67
N GLY A 104 3.17 -30.32 -16.54
CA GLY A 104 1.74 -30.50 -16.75
C GLY A 104 1.39 -31.89 -17.29
N LEU A 105 2.12 -32.37 -18.30
CA LEU A 105 1.92 -33.71 -18.84
C LEU A 105 2.21 -34.79 -17.79
N LEU A 106 3.31 -34.66 -17.05
CA LEU A 106 3.65 -35.60 -16.00
C LEU A 106 2.62 -35.60 -14.86
N SER A 107 2.05 -34.43 -14.56
CA SER A 107 1.03 -34.29 -13.52
C SER A 107 -0.31 -34.90 -13.91
N LEU A 108 -0.77 -34.69 -15.15
CA LEU A 108 -2.15 -34.98 -15.58
C LEU A 108 -2.31 -36.35 -16.27
N LEU A 109 -1.25 -36.92 -16.84
CA LEU A 109 -1.29 -38.20 -17.55
C LEU A 109 -0.59 -39.31 -16.77
N ASN A 110 -1.08 -39.64 -15.57
CA ASN A 110 -0.49 -40.70 -14.74
C ASN A 110 -1.09 -42.09 -15.08
N PRO A 111 -0.27 -43.13 -15.33
CA PRO A 111 -0.77 -44.50 -15.40
C PRO A 111 -1.34 -44.94 -14.04
N ARG A 112 -2.32 -45.84 -14.05
CA ARG A 112 -3.09 -46.24 -12.85
C ARG A 112 -2.33 -47.17 -11.89
N ASP A 113 -1.18 -47.72 -12.29
CA ASP A 113 -0.43 -48.70 -11.51
C ASP A 113 1.08 -48.34 -11.39
N PRO A 114 1.43 -47.24 -10.68
CA PRO A 114 2.78 -46.67 -10.68
C PRO A 114 3.78 -47.40 -9.75
N ASP A 115 3.31 -48.26 -8.86
CA ASP A 115 4.12 -48.73 -7.72
C ASP A 115 5.15 -49.81 -8.10
N ALA A 116 5.12 -50.36 -9.32
CA ALA A 116 6.07 -51.40 -9.74
C ALA A 116 7.36 -50.85 -10.39
N ASN A 117 7.38 -49.62 -10.94
CA ASN A 117 8.48 -49.13 -11.76
C ASN A 117 9.51 -48.30 -10.97
N VAL A 118 10.72 -48.85 -10.79
CA VAL A 118 11.85 -48.20 -10.09
C VAL A 118 12.23 -46.86 -10.75
N LYS A 119 12.11 -46.75 -12.08
CA LYS A 119 12.45 -45.53 -12.83
C LYS A 119 11.47 -44.39 -12.52
N GLU A 120 10.19 -44.69 -12.37
CA GLU A 120 9.17 -43.69 -12.01
C GLU A 120 9.32 -43.22 -10.56
N ARG A 121 9.63 -44.13 -9.62
CA ARG A 121 9.98 -43.72 -8.24
C ARG A 121 11.21 -42.82 -8.20
N ALA A 122 12.26 -43.16 -8.96
CA ALA A 122 13.45 -42.34 -9.05
C ALA A 122 13.12 -40.93 -9.61
N ALA A 123 12.31 -40.85 -10.67
CA ALA A 123 11.84 -39.57 -11.21
C ALA A 123 11.08 -38.74 -10.15
N ASN A 124 10.17 -39.37 -9.40
CA ASN A 124 9.41 -38.70 -8.33
C ASN A 124 10.31 -38.14 -7.23
N TYR A 125 11.34 -38.88 -6.81
CA TYR A 125 12.31 -38.38 -5.83
C TYR A 125 13.18 -37.24 -6.39
N LEU A 126 13.57 -37.30 -7.67
CA LEU A 126 14.30 -36.20 -8.31
C LEU A 126 13.46 -34.92 -8.36
N LEU A 127 12.15 -35.03 -8.67
CA LEU A 127 11.23 -33.89 -8.64
C LEU A 127 11.13 -33.28 -7.24
N LEU A 128 10.95 -34.10 -6.20
CA LEU A 128 10.90 -33.61 -4.82
C LEU A 128 12.22 -32.96 -4.38
N ALA A 129 13.35 -33.59 -4.72
CA ALA A 129 14.68 -33.05 -4.45
C ALA A 129 14.92 -31.72 -5.18
N SER A 130 14.36 -31.51 -6.37
CA SER A 130 14.43 -30.23 -7.06
C SER A 130 13.75 -29.11 -6.24
N VAL A 131 12.57 -29.37 -5.68
CA VAL A 131 11.86 -28.42 -4.83
C VAL A 131 12.64 -28.11 -3.55
N THR A 132 13.18 -29.12 -2.88
CA THR A 132 13.95 -28.90 -1.64
C THR A 132 15.22 -28.10 -1.90
N LEU A 133 15.95 -28.41 -2.98
CA LEU A 133 17.12 -27.62 -3.38
C LEU A 133 16.74 -26.19 -3.76
N ARG A 134 15.65 -26.00 -4.50
CA ARG A 134 15.15 -24.67 -4.91
C ARG A 134 14.73 -23.83 -3.72
N THR A 135 14.02 -24.42 -2.75
CA THR A 135 13.57 -23.74 -1.53
C THR A 135 14.74 -23.38 -0.63
N LEU A 136 15.72 -24.28 -0.48
CA LEU A 136 16.96 -24.01 0.25
C LEU A 136 17.74 -22.85 -0.39
N TRP A 137 17.92 -22.87 -1.71
CA TRP A 137 18.54 -21.78 -2.47
C TRP A 137 17.82 -20.45 -2.25
N ALA A 138 16.50 -20.44 -2.42
CA ALA A 138 15.66 -19.25 -2.26
C ALA A 138 15.73 -18.66 -0.84
N LEU A 139 15.79 -19.53 0.18
CA LEU A 139 15.92 -19.14 1.57
C LEU A 139 17.31 -18.55 1.84
N LEU A 140 18.37 -19.21 1.37
CA LEU A 140 19.74 -18.74 1.54
C LEU A 140 19.96 -17.37 0.86
N GLU A 141 19.47 -17.16 -0.36
CA GLU A 141 19.56 -15.86 -1.04
C GLU A 141 18.95 -14.70 -0.22
N ARG A 142 17.87 -14.97 0.51
CA ARG A 142 17.17 -13.96 1.32
C ARG A 142 17.84 -13.75 2.67
N LEU A 143 18.30 -14.82 3.31
CA LEU A 143 19.04 -14.74 4.57
C LEU A 143 20.39 -14.05 4.41
N LEU A 144 21.03 -14.20 3.24
CA LEU A 144 22.30 -13.55 2.89
C LEU A 144 22.12 -12.11 2.34
N GLY A 145 20.88 -11.61 2.25
CA GLY A 145 20.60 -10.27 1.73
C GLY A 145 20.89 -10.09 0.23
N SER A 146 21.17 -11.17 -0.49
CA SER A 146 21.47 -11.16 -1.94
C SER A 146 20.21 -11.01 -2.81
N ALA A 147 19.03 -11.24 -2.24
CA ALA A 147 17.76 -11.21 -2.94
C ALA A 147 17.41 -9.79 -3.47
N ARG A 148 17.25 -9.68 -4.79
CA ARG A 148 16.81 -8.44 -5.44
C ARG A 148 15.29 -8.44 -5.60
N TYR A 149 14.59 -7.70 -4.75
CA TYR A 149 13.15 -7.54 -4.86
C TYR A 149 12.78 -6.62 -6.03
N ARG A 150 12.05 -7.14 -7.03
CA ARG A 150 11.52 -6.34 -8.13
C ARG A 150 10.00 -6.18 -7.98
N PRO A 151 9.44 -4.97 -8.23
CA PRO A 151 8.02 -4.74 -8.18
C PRO A 151 7.35 -5.31 -9.43
N ALA A 152 6.99 -6.60 -9.37
CA ALA A 152 6.26 -7.29 -10.42
C ALA A 152 5.23 -8.25 -9.80
N PHE A 153 4.02 -8.27 -10.37
CA PHE A 153 2.98 -9.21 -9.96
C PHE A 153 3.36 -10.66 -10.29
N LEU A 154 3.74 -10.91 -11.54
CA LEU A 154 4.23 -12.20 -12.01
C LEU A 154 5.52 -12.00 -12.80
N THR A 155 6.50 -12.88 -12.62
CA THR A 155 7.71 -12.89 -13.44
C THR A 155 7.40 -13.45 -14.83
N SER A 156 8.26 -13.20 -15.81
CA SER A 156 8.11 -13.80 -17.14
C SER A 156 8.20 -15.33 -17.09
N ALA A 157 9.08 -15.86 -16.24
CA ALA A 157 9.25 -17.29 -16.01
C ALA A 157 7.95 -17.94 -15.52
N GLU A 158 7.38 -17.41 -14.43
CA GLU A 158 6.11 -17.90 -13.86
C GLU A 158 4.96 -17.88 -14.86
N ARG A 159 4.80 -16.78 -15.61
CA ARG A 159 3.76 -16.68 -16.62
C ARG A 159 3.91 -17.76 -17.68
N LEU A 160 5.13 -18.02 -18.13
CA LEU A 160 5.40 -19.01 -19.17
C LEU A 160 5.24 -20.44 -18.66
N GLU A 161 5.63 -20.73 -17.42
CA GLU A 161 5.40 -22.03 -16.78
C GLU A 161 3.89 -22.30 -16.60
N LEU A 162 3.11 -21.31 -16.15
CA LEU A 162 1.65 -21.40 -16.07
C LEU A 162 0.99 -21.63 -17.44
N VAL A 163 1.46 -20.92 -18.48
CA VAL A 163 0.98 -21.09 -19.85
C VAL A 163 1.36 -22.48 -20.39
N GLY A 164 2.58 -22.95 -20.11
CA GLY A 164 3.03 -24.29 -20.49
C GLY A 164 2.17 -25.38 -19.87
N PHE A 165 1.89 -25.29 -18.57
CA PHE A 165 1.00 -26.24 -17.89
C PHE A 165 -0.44 -26.16 -18.44
N SER A 166 -0.94 -24.94 -18.71
CA SER A 166 -2.25 -24.75 -19.35
C SER A 166 -2.32 -25.40 -20.73
N ALA A 167 -1.23 -25.34 -21.51
CA ALA A 167 -1.16 -26.02 -22.80
C ALA A 167 -1.18 -27.55 -22.61
N ALA A 168 -0.50 -28.08 -21.60
CA ALA A 168 -0.52 -29.51 -21.30
C ALA A 168 -1.90 -30.02 -20.90
N SER A 169 -2.75 -29.20 -20.25
CA SER A 169 -4.10 -29.62 -19.87
C SER A 169 -5.01 -29.87 -21.06
N THR A 170 -4.68 -29.39 -22.26
CA THR A 170 -5.42 -29.69 -23.50
C THR A 170 -5.38 -31.15 -23.91
N ALA A 171 -4.48 -31.96 -23.30
CA ALA A 171 -4.50 -33.41 -23.44
C ALA A 171 -5.73 -34.07 -22.76
N LEU A 172 -6.40 -33.35 -21.85
CA LEU A 172 -7.63 -33.79 -21.18
C LEU A 172 -8.87 -33.42 -22.00
N LEU A 173 -10.04 -33.94 -21.60
CA LEU A 173 -11.32 -33.53 -22.19
C LEU A 173 -11.54 -32.02 -22.01
N VAL A 174 -12.25 -31.39 -22.95
CA VAL A 174 -12.43 -29.92 -22.98
C VAL A 174 -12.92 -29.35 -21.65
N GLY A 175 -13.87 -30.00 -20.98
CA GLY A 175 -14.38 -29.54 -19.68
C GLY A 175 -13.36 -29.63 -18.53
N GLU A 176 -12.55 -30.68 -18.52
CA GLU A 176 -11.50 -30.91 -17.52
C GLU A 176 -10.34 -29.94 -17.74
N SER A 177 -9.93 -29.76 -19.00
CA SER A 177 -8.91 -28.79 -19.39
C SER A 177 -9.29 -27.37 -18.97
N LEU A 178 -10.53 -26.93 -19.24
CA LEU A 178 -11.01 -25.62 -18.80
C LEU A 178 -10.98 -25.46 -17.28
N SER A 179 -11.28 -26.53 -16.53
CA SER A 179 -11.23 -26.53 -15.07
C SER A 179 -9.80 -26.34 -14.55
N VAL A 180 -8.82 -27.01 -15.17
CA VAL A 180 -7.39 -26.87 -14.85
C VAL A 180 -6.87 -25.49 -15.24
N MET A 181 -7.21 -24.97 -16.42
CA MET A 181 -6.83 -23.62 -16.82
C MET A 181 -7.35 -22.57 -15.83
N ALA A 182 -8.62 -22.67 -15.41
CA ALA A 182 -9.18 -21.78 -14.40
C ALA A 182 -8.45 -21.89 -13.05
N LEU A 183 -8.03 -23.09 -12.65
CA LEU A 183 -7.25 -23.30 -11.43
C LEU A 183 -5.89 -22.59 -11.51
N LEU A 184 -5.20 -22.68 -12.66
CA LEU A 184 -3.91 -22.04 -12.85
C LEU A 184 -4.01 -20.50 -12.83
N VAL A 185 -5.11 -19.95 -13.33
CA VAL A 185 -5.39 -18.50 -13.19
C VAL A 185 -5.64 -18.15 -11.72
N ALA A 186 -6.33 -19.01 -10.96
CA ALA A 186 -6.49 -18.83 -9.52
C ALA A 186 -5.13 -18.89 -8.78
N LEU A 187 -4.26 -19.84 -9.13
CA LEU A 187 -2.89 -19.92 -8.59
C LEU A 187 -2.10 -18.65 -8.86
N ALA A 188 -2.18 -18.14 -10.09
CA ALA A 188 -1.53 -16.88 -10.47
C ALA A 188 -2.04 -15.72 -9.61
N ALA A 189 -3.34 -15.64 -9.36
CA ALA A 189 -3.92 -14.63 -8.46
C ALA A 189 -3.43 -14.78 -7.00
N VAL A 190 -3.28 -16.02 -6.50
CA VAL A 190 -2.74 -16.29 -5.15
C VAL A 190 -1.28 -15.83 -5.05
N MET A 191 -0.47 -16.12 -6.07
CA MET A 191 0.92 -15.64 -6.13
C MET A 191 1.01 -14.10 -6.10
N VAL A 192 0.12 -13.42 -6.84
CA VAL A 192 0.02 -11.96 -6.81
C VAL A 192 -0.39 -11.46 -5.41
N ALA A 193 -1.33 -12.15 -4.75
CA ALA A 193 -1.76 -11.81 -3.39
C ALA A 193 -0.63 -11.93 -2.37
N LEU A 194 0.20 -12.97 -2.48
CA LEU A 194 1.38 -13.16 -1.63
C LEU A 194 2.43 -12.08 -1.86
N ARG A 195 2.76 -11.74 -3.10
CA ARG A 195 3.74 -10.70 -3.41
C ARG A 195 3.33 -9.29 -3.01
N THR A 196 2.05 -8.99 -3.17
CA THR A 196 1.48 -7.72 -2.70
C THR A 196 1.30 -7.69 -1.19
N LYS A 197 1.47 -8.83 -0.50
CA LYS A 197 1.22 -9.05 0.92
C LYS A 197 -0.20 -8.68 1.36
N ALA A 198 -1.17 -8.88 0.46
CA ALA A 198 -2.57 -8.65 0.76
C ALA A 198 -2.97 -9.35 2.07
N LEU A 199 -3.77 -8.67 2.89
CA LEU A 199 -4.12 -9.12 4.25
C LEU A 199 -4.65 -10.56 4.30
N LEU A 200 -5.44 -10.94 3.29
CA LEU A 200 -6.09 -12.26 3.19
C LEU A 200 -5.27 -13.28 2.38
N ALA A 201 -4.07 -12.94 1.92
CA ALA A 201 -3.24 -13.84 1.11
C ALA A 201 -2.96 -15.22 1.77
N PRO A 202 -2.66 -15.31 3.09
CA PRO A 202 -2.49 -16.62 3.74
C PRO A 202 -3.77 -17.45 3.77
N VAL A 203 -4.92 -16.80 3.93
CA VAL A 203 -6.24 -17.46 3.91
C VAL A 203 -6.52 -17.99 2.51
N ASN A 204 -6.28 -17.19 1.47
CA ASN A 204 -6.45 -17.65 0.09
C ASN A 204 -5.52 -18.81 -0.25
N LEU A 205 -4.27 -18.77 0.22
CA LEU A 205 -3.33 -19.87 0.00
C LEU A 205 -3.80 -21.15 0.70
N ALA A 206 -4.24 -21.05 1.96
CA ALA A 206 -4.75 -22.20 2.70
C ALA A 206 -6.00 -22.78 2.03
N SER A 207 -6.95 -21.92 1.64
CA SER A 207 -8.15 -22.32 0.89
C SER A 207 -7.82 -22.94 -0.46
N PHE A 208 -6.87 -22.35 -1.21
CA PHE A 208 -6.40 -22.88 -2.48
C PHE A 208 -5.80 -24.27 -2.30
N ALA A 209 -4.90 -24.44 -1.32
CA ALA A 209 -4.24 -25.72 -1.04
C ALA A 209 -5.26 -26.80 -0.62
N ALA A 210 -6.19 -26.47 0.29
CA ALA A 210 -7.20 -27.40 0.77
C ALA A 210 -8.17 -27.83 -0.35
N VAL A 211 -8.76 -26.87 -1.08
CA VAL A 211 -9.70 -27.19 -2.16
C VAL A 211 -9.00 -27.94 -3.29
N THR A 212 -7.78 -27.53 -3.66
CA THR A 212 -7.02 -28.18 -4.74
C THR A 212 -6.63 -29.61 -4.37
N GLY A 213 -6.07 -29.81 -3.17
CA GLY A 213 -5.58 -31.10 -2.70
C GLY A 213 -6.71 -32.10 -2.40
N ASP A 214 -7.78 -31.65 -1.74
CA ASP A 214 -8.79 -32.57 -1.21
C ASP A 214 -9.98 -32.79 -2.14
N LEU A 215 -10.35 -31.79 -2.95
CA LEU A 215 -11.62 -31.77 -3.68
C LEU A 215 -11.44 -31.68 -5.20
N PHE A 216 -10.59 -30.78 -5.68
CA PHE A 216 -10.48 -30.48 -7.10
C PHE A 216 -10.01 -31.69 -7.93
N PHE A 217 -8.88 -32.32 -7.56
CA PHE A 217 -8.38 -33.48 -8.31
C PHE A 217 -9.29 -34.70 -8.21
N LYS A 218 -10.01 -34.87 -7.09
CA LYS A 218 -11.06 -35.90 -6.98
C LYS A 218 -12.21 -35.62 -7.93
N SER A 219 -12.62 -34.35 -8.08
CA SER A 219 -13.70 -33.95 -8.98
C SER A 219 -13.38 -34.14 -10.47
N LEU A 220 -12.10 -34.05 -10.84
CA LEU A 220 -11.62 -34.29 -12.20
C LEU A 220 -11.68 -35.76 -12.60
N SER A 221 -11.69 -36.70 -11.65
CA SER A 221 -11.63 -38.16 -11.90
C SER A 221 -10.40 -38.62 -12.72
N VAL A 222 -9.37 -37.78 -12.79
CA VAL A 222 -8.10 -38.06 -13.48
C VAL A 222 -7.08 -38.63 -12.49
N ALA A 223 -6.35 -39.66 -12.90
CA ALA A 223 -5.21 -40.14 -12.13
C ALA A 223 -4.06 -39.13 -12.25
N THR A 224 -3.80 -38.38 -11.17
CA THR A 224 -2.76 -37.36 -11.14
C THR A 224 -1.50 -37.85 -10.43
N ASN A 225 -0.32 -37.42 -10.89
CA ASN A 225 0.94 -37.64 -10.16
C ASN A 225 1.12 -36.56 -9.08
N PRO A 226 1.01 -36.89 -7.77
CA PRO A 226 1.11 -35.91 -6.69
C PRO A 226 2.52 -35.30 -6.56
N PHE A 227 3.58 -36.02 -6.92
CA PHE A 227 4.96 -35.52 -6.86
C PHE A 227 5.21 -34.45 -7.92
N ALA A 228 4.73 -34.64 -9.14
CA ALA A 228 4.85 -33.65 -10.22
C ALA A 228 4.01 -32.39 -9.91
N LEU A 229 2.79 -32.56 -9.37
CA LEU A 229 1.97 -31.43 -8.91
C LEU A 229 2.65 -30.66 -7.78
N THR A 230 3.16 -31.37 -6.77
CA THR A 230 3.90 -30.75 -5.66
C THR A 230 5.15 -30.02 -6.16
N CYS A 231 5.83 -30.57 -7.16
CA CYS A 231 6.96 -29.92 -7.81
C CYS A 231 6.56 -28.60 -8.47
N PHE A 232 5.51 -28.62 -9.28
CA PHE A 232 5.02 -27.44 -9.98
C PHE A 232 4.53 -26.34 -9.02
N PHE A 233 3.64 -26.68 -8.08
CA PHE A 233 3.14 -25.70 -7.10
C PHE A 233 4.26 -25.22 -6.17
N GLY A 234 5.13 -26.12 -5.71
CA GLY A 234 6.24 -25.79 -4.82
C GLY A 234 7.24 -24.83 -5.45
N GLN A 235 7.60 -25.04 -6.72
CA GLN A 235 8.51 -24.14 -7.45
C GLN A 235 7.91 -22.74 -7.63
N LEU A 236 6.63 -22.64 -8.00
CA LEU A 236 5.97 -21.36 -8.24
C LEU A 236 5.64 -20.58 -6.96
N LEU A 237 5.26 -21.26 -5.88
CA LEU A 237 4.85 -20.63 -4.62
C LEU A 237 6.03 -20.30 -3.70
N CYS A 238 7.19 -20.95 -3.87
CA CYS A 238 8.35 -20.78 -3.00
C CYS A 238 8.79 -19.31 -2.85
N ASP A 239 9.04 -18.63 -3.97
CA ASP A 239 9.51 -17.23 -3.93
C ASP A 239 8.44 -16.28 -3.38
N PRO A 240 7.17 -16.27 -3.87
CA PRO A 240 6.11 -15.44 -3.30
C PRO A 240 5.88 -15.65 -1.80
N LEU A 241 5.97 -16.90 -1.32
CA LEU A 241 5.82 -17.24 0.10
C LEU A 241 6.94 -16.66 0.95
N LEU A 242 8.19 -16.83 0.51
CA LEU A 242 9.33 -16.27 1.22
C LEU A 242 9.31 -14.75 1.17
N ASP A 243 8.95 -14.15 0.03
CA ASP A 243 8.85 -12.70 -0.13
C ASP A 243 7.77 -12.07 0.76
N PHE A 244 6.67 -12.79 1.02
CA PHE A 244 5.65 -12.37 1.99
C PHE A 244 6.27 -12.07 3.37
N TYR A 245 7.29 -12.84 3.78
CA TYR A 245 8.01 -12.59 5.03
C TYR A 245 9.21 -11.63 4.84
N PHE A 246 10.12 -11.93 3.93
CA PHE A 246 11.44 -11.26 3.83
C PHE A 246 11.42 -9.94 3.06
N SER A 247 10.45 -9.70 2.18
CA SER A 247 10.46 -8.48 1.35
C SER A 247 10.25 -7.22 2.21
N GLY A 248 11.19 -6.28 2.13
CA GLY A 248 11.12 -4.96 2.77
C GLY A 248 10.46 -3.87 1.93
N LEU A 249 9.92 -4.21 0.75
CA LEU A 249 9.31 -3.23 -0.17
C LEU A 249 8.14 -2.49 0.50
N SER A 250 8.03 -1.20 0.21
CA SER A 250 6.90 -0.37 0.64
C SER A 250 5.59 -0.82 -0.02
N VAL A 251 4.45 -0.39 0.53
CA VAL A 251 3.13 -0.70 -0.05
C VAL A 251 3.06 -0.24 -1.50
N THR A 252 3.48 0.99 -1.79
CA THR A 252 3.39 1.55 -3.15
C THR A 252 4.38 0.93 -4.11
N GLU A 253 5.54 0.49 -3.64
CA GLU A 253 6.51 -0.25 -4.45
C GLU A 253 5.92 -1.60 -4.90
N ARG A 254 5.31 -2.36 -3.98
CA ARG A 254 4.69 -3.66 -4.32
C ARG A 254 3.54 -3.49 -5.30
N TRP A 255 2.72 -2.45 -5.13
CA TRP A 255 1.59 -2.15 -6.00
C TRP A 255 1.97 -1.29 -7.22
N ARG A 256 3.25 -0.98 -7.42
CA ARG A 256 3.73 -0.01 -8.43
C ARG A 256 3.26 -0.35 -9.83
N SER A 257 3.29 -1.64 -10.22
CA SER A 257 2.84 -2.08 -11.55
C SER A 257 1.38 -1.69 -11.83
N PHE A 258 0.52 -1.71 -10.80
CA PHE A 258 -0.87 -1.29 -10.90
C PHE A 258 -1.02 0.23 -10.73
N LEU A 259 -0.37 0.83 -9.73
CA LEU A 259 -0.48 2.25 -9.42
C LEU A 259 0.06 3.16 -10.52
N VAL A 260 1.03 2.70 -11.31
CA VAL A 260 1.64 3.46 -12.43
C VAL A 260 1.06 3.06 -13.79
N SER A 261 0.23 2.01 -13.85
CA SER A 261 -0.40 1.58 -15.10
C SER A 261 -1.22 2.72 -15.74
N ALA A 262 -1.42 2.67 -17.06
CA ALA A 262 -2.21 3.68 -17.74
C ALA A 262 -3.69 3.56 -17.35
N ALA A 263 -4.39 4.69 -17.29
CA ALA A 263 -5.82 4.75 -16.93
C ALA A 263 -6.69 3.77 -17.73
N TRP A 264 -6.45 3.68 -19.04
CA TRP A 264 -7.17 2.78 -19.93
C TRP A 264 -6.91 1.31 -19.60
N ARG A 265 -5.68 0.92 -19.24
CA ARG A 265 -5.34 -0.47 -18.86
C ARG A 265 -6.08 -0.89 -17.60
N ARG A 266 -6.16 -0.02 -16.59
CA ARG A 266 -6.93 -0.28 -15.36
C ARG A 266 -8.43 -0.39 -15.60
N ARG A 267 -8.97 0.47 -16.49
CA ARG A 267 -10.39 0.39 -16.84
C ARG A 267 -10.71 -0.89 -17.60
N LEU A 268 -9.86 -1.28 -18.55
CA LEU A 268 -10.01 -2.54 -19.26
C LEU A 268 -9.84 -3.77 -18.37
N SER A 269 -9.05 -3.70 -17.29
CA SER A 269 -8.92 -4.84 -16.35
C SER A 269 -10.19 -5.12 -15.56
N LEU A 270 -11.20 -4.24 -15.59
CA LEU A 270 -12.52 -4.53 -15.01
C LEU A 270 -13.36 -5.49 -15.86
N LEU A 271 -13.14 -5.52 -17.18
CA LEU A 271 -13.87 -6.43 -18.07
C LEU A 271 -13.62 -7.92 -17.75
N PRO A 272 -12.37 -8.40 -17.62
CA PRO A 272 -12.13 -9.79 -17.24
C PRO A 272 -12.62 -10.09 -15.82
N LEU A 273 -12.56 -9.13 -14.88
CA LEU A 273 -13.10 -9.30 -13.53
C LEU A 273 -14.63 -9.55 -13.58
N LEU A 274 -15.37 -8.68 -14.26
CA LEU A 274 -16.81 -8.84 -14.49
C LEU A 274 -17.14 -10.15 -15.21
N GLY A 275 -16.30 -10.56 -16.18
CA GLY A 275 -16.46 -11.83 -16.89
C GLY A 275 -16.34 -13.04 -15.95
N VAL A 276 -15.39 -13.02 -15.02
CA VAL A 276 -15.22 -14.08 -14.02
C VAL A 276 -16.37 -14.08 -13.00
N GLU A 277 -16.83 -12.92 -12.53
CA GLU A 277 -17.99 -12.79 -11.64
C GLU A 277 -19.28 -13.31 -12.31
N ALA A 278 -19.50 -12.96 -13.58
CA ALA A 278 -20.62 -13.46 -14.37
C ALA A 278 -20.54 -14.99 -14.56
N ALA A 279 -19.34 -15.52 -14.84
CA ALA A 279 -19.14 -16.96 -14.92
C ALA A 279 -19.43 -17.65 -13.59
N PHE A 280 -19.00 -17.08 -12.46
CA PHE A 280 -19.27 -17.60 -11.12
C PHE A 280 -20.78 -17.73 -10.85
N VAL A 281 -21.55 -16.64 -11.02
CA VAL A 281 -22.99 -16.68 -10.76
C VAL A 281 -23.74 -17.59 -11.74
N ALA A 282 -23.31 -17.65 -13.00
CA ALA A 282 -23.89 -18.57 -13.99
C ALA A 282 -23.64 -20.04 -13.62
N LEU A 283 -22.42 -20.37 -13.18
CA LEU A 283 -22.08 -21.71 -12.70
C LEU A 283 -22.85 -22.05 -11.40
N ALA A 284 -22.98 -21.10 -10.48
CA ALA A 284 -23.76 -21.25 -9.26
C ALA A 284 -25.25 -21.54 -9.57
N ALA A 285 -25.86 -20.80 -10.49
CA ALA A 285 -27.26 -20.97 -10.88
C ALA A 285 -27.53 -22.35 -11.52
N ARG A 286 -26.57 -22.89 -12.30
CA ARG A 286 -26.68 -24.22 -12.92
C ARG A 286 -26.90 -25.35 -11.91
N ARG A 287 -26.44 -25.19 -10.65
CA ARG A 287 -26.68 -26.18 -9.58
C ARG A 287 -28.16 -26.38 -9.30
N PHE A 288 -28.92 -25.29 -9.27
CA PHE A 288 -30.33 -25.30 -8.89
C PHE A 288 -31.26 -25.68 -10.04
N ALA A 289 -30.85 -25.48 -11.29
CA ALA A 289 -31.57 -25.97 -12.46
C ALA A 289 -31.69 -27.51 -12.51
N ARG A 290 -30.84 -28.23 -11.76
CA ARG A 290 -30.76 -29.71 -11.76
C ARG A 290 -31.18 -30.34 -10.43
N SER A 291 -31.66 -29.56 -9.45
CA SER A 291 -31.93 -30.07 -8.09
C SER A 291 -33.40 -30.45 -7.88
N GLU A 292 -33.64 -31.63 -7.32
CA GLU A 292 -34.99 -32.13 -6.96
C GLU A 292 -35.59 -31.43 -5.73
N ARG A 293 -34.76 -30.79 -4.87
CA ARG A 293 -35.19 -30.07 -3.64
C ARG A 293 -35.36 -28.57 -3.88
N TRP A 294 -36.16 -28.22 -4.87
CA TRP A 294 -36.26 -26.85 -5.39
C TRP A 294 -36.94 -25.83 -4.45
N TYR A 295 -37.90 -26.28 -3.63
CA TYR A 295 -38.79 -25.39 -2.87
C TYR A 295 -38.12 -24.46 -1.84
N LEU A 296 -37.07 -24.91 -1.15
CA LEU A 296 -36.34 -24.10 -0.15
C LEU A 296 -35.00 -23.57 -0.68
N ALA A 297 -34.37 -24.34 -1.57
CA ALA A 297 -33.05 -24.02 -2.08
C ALA A 297 -33.07 -22.85 -3.09
N ILE A 298 -34.10 -22.76 -3.94
CA ILE A 298 -34.21 -21.69 -4.93
C ILE A 298 -34.48 -20.33 -4.27
N PRO A 299 -35.45 -20.15 -3.34
CA PRO A 299 -35.66 -18.85 -2.70
C PRO A 299 -34.43 -18.38 -1.92
N GLY A 300 -33.75 -19.29 -1.22
CA GLY A 300 -32.49 -18.98 -0.52
C GLY A 300 -31.39 -18.53 -1.48
N PHE A 301 -31.18 -19.26 -2.57
CA PHE A 301 -30.22 -18.87 -3.61
C PHE A 301 -30.57 -17.52 -4.24
N VAL A 302 -31.84 -17.27 -4.58
CA VAL A 302 -32.28 -16.00 -5.16
C VAL A 302 -32.02 -14.84 -4.19
N ALA A 303 -32.33 -15.00 -2.91
CA ALA A 303 -32.04 -13.98 -1.91
C ALA A 303 -30.52 -13.71 -1.78
N CYS A 304 -29.70 -14.76 -1.70
CA CYS A 304 -28.24 -14.64 -1.66
C CYS A 304 -27.67 -14.02 -2.94
N ALA A 305 -28.15 -14.41 -4.12
CA ALA A 305 -27.69 -13.91 -5.41
C ALA A 305 -28.09 -12.45 -5.64
N LEU A 306 -29.29 -12.04 -5.22
CA LEU A 306 -29.72 -10.65 -5.25
C LEU A 306 -28.86 -9.78 -4.32
N PHE A 307 -28.62 -10.24 -3.09
CA PHE A 307 -27.74 -9.54 -2.16
C PHE A 307 -26.31 -9.46 -2.71
N TRP A 308 -25.78 -10.55 -3.25
CA TRP A 308 -24.49 -10.61 -3.92
C TRP A 308 -24.39 -9.62 -5.08
N ALA A 309 -25.41 -9.56 -5.94
CA ALA A 309 -25.45 -8.63 -7.07
C ALA A 309 -25.41 -7.17 -6.60
N ILE A 310 -26.17 -6.81 -5.54
CA ILE A 310 -26.13 -5.47 -4.96
C ILE A 310 -24.73 -5.14 -4.43
N CYS A 311 -24.11 -6.06 -3.68
CA CYS A 311 -22.75 -5.89 -3.17
C CYS A 311 -21.72 -5.75 -4.31
N HIS A 312 -21.89 -6.47 -5.41
CA HIS A 312 -20.96 -6.46 -6.54
C HIS A 312 -21.12 -5.23 -7.43
N VAL A 313 -22.33 -4.69 -7.58
CA VAL A 313 -22.51 -3.36 -8.17
C VAL A 313 -21.75 -2.31 -7.34
N VAL A 314 -21.86 -2.35 -6.01
CA VAL A 314 -21.11 -1.45 -5.11
C VAL A 314 -19.60 -1.66 -5.27
N PHE A 315 -19.13 -2.91 -5.34
CA PHE A 315 -17.72 -3.23 -5.56
C PHE A 315 -17.19 -2.64 -6.87
N VAL A 316 -17.87 -2.87 -7.98
CA VAL A 316 -17.47 -2.38 -9.31
C VAL A 316 -17.45 -0.85 -9.35
N VAL A 317 -18.47 -0.18 -8.79
CA VAL A 317 -18.51 1.28 -8.68
C VAL A 317 -17.35 1.80 -7.81
N THR A 318 -17.03 1.11 -6.72
CA THR A 318 -15.91 1.45 -5.84
C THR A 318 -14.57 1.35 -6.56
N VAL A 319 -14.31 0.25 -7.27
CA VAL A 319 -13.06 0.08 -8.04
C VAL A 319 -12.99 1.10 -9.20
N TRP A 320 -14.12 1.40 -9.85
CA TRP A 320 -14.18 2.43 -10.88
C TRP A 320 -13.87 3.84 -10.33
N GLY A 321 -14.45 4.18 -9.18
CA GLY A 321 -14.19 5.44 -8.46
C GLY A 321 -12.71 5.55 -8.06
N PHE A 322 -12.14 4.46 -7.53
CA PHE A 322 -10.71 4.37 -7.22
C PHE A 322 -9.85 4.63 -8.45
N HIS A 323 -10.14 3.97 -9.58
CA HIS A 323 -9.38 4.15 -10.81
C HIS A 323 -9.42 5.60 -11.31
N THR A 324 -10.55 6.26 -11.18
CA THR A 324 -10.75 7.65 -11.59
C THR A 324 -9.93 8.59 -10.70
N LYS A 325 -10.04 8.48 -9.38
CA LYS A 325 -9.22 9.25 -8.43
C LYS A 325 -7.72 9.02 -8.62
N LEU A 326 -7.30 7.78 -8.85
CA LEU A 326 -5.90 7.44 -9.12
C LEU A 326 -5.42 8.06 -10.44
N SER A 327 -6.26 8.07 -11.49
CA SER A 327 -5.93 8.72 -12.75
C SER A 327 -5.69 10.23 -12.59
N ASP A 328 -6.47 10.89 -11.74
CA ASP A 328 -6.28 12.31 -11.44
C ASP A 328 -4.97 12.55 -10.67
N CYS A 329 -4.64 11.69 -9.71
CA CYS A 329 -3.36 11.72 -9.00
C CYS A 329 -2.16 11.52 -9.94
N GLN A 330 -2.26 10.56 -10.86
CA GLN A 330 -1.21 10.30 -11.85
C GLN A 330 -1.02 11.50 -12.79
N ARG A 331 -2.11 12.14 -13.23
CA ARG A 331 -2.05 13.33 -14.08
C ARG A 331 -1.28 14.45 -13.39
N LEU A 332 -1.57 14.70 -12.10
CA LEU A 332 -0.85 15.67 -11.30
C LEU A 332 0.63 15.27 -11.10
N SER A 333 0.90 13.99 -10.88
CA SER A 333 2.27 13.49 -10.77
C SER A 333 3.08 13.72 -12.04
N TRP A 334 2.48 13.58 -13.22
CA TRP A 334 3.17 13.83 -14.48
C TRP A 334 3.45 15.32 -14.72
N THR A 335 2.56 16.21 -14.25
CA THR A 335 2.79 17.66 -14.37
C THR A 335 3.92 18.18 -13.47
N GLN A 336 4.27 17.47 -12.40
CA GLN A 336 5.30 17.89 -11.43
C GLN A 336 6.73 17.39 -11.76
N GLY A 337 6.91 16.69 -12.90
CA GLY A 337 8.22 16.19 -13.34
C GLY A 337 8.72 14.94 -12.57
N PRO A 338 9.76 14.27 -13.09
CA PRO A 338 10.28 13.02 -12.52
C PRO A 338 10.95 13.21 -11.14
N ASP A 339 11.59 14.35 -10.89
CA ASP A 339 12.44 14.58 -9.72
C ASP A 339 11.69 14.83 -8.41
N ASN A 340 10.37 15.12 -8.46
CA ASN A 340 9.54 15.40 -7.26
C ASN A 340 8.35 14.41 -7.07
N SER A 341 8.34 13.29 -7.80
CA SER A 341 7.16 12.42 -7.91
C SER A 341 6.98 11.42 -6.74
N CYS A 342 6.61 11.90 -5.55
CA CYS A 342 6.07 11.01 -4.53
C CYS A 342 4.55 10.88 -4.73
N LEU A 343 4.12 9.97 -5.62
CA LEU A 343 2.71 9.65 -5.88
C LEU A 343 1.91 9.43 -4.59
N GLU A 344 2.55 8.92 -3.54
CA GLU A 344 1.99 8.80 -2.18
C GLU A 344 1.51 10.11 -1.60
N LYS A 345 2.31 11.19 -1.70
CA LYS A 345 1.95 12.51 -1.18
C LYS A 345 0.75 13.08 -1.94
N ILE A 346 0.69 12.88 -3.26
CA ILE A 346 -0.44 13.32 -4.10
C ILE A 346 -1.69 12.53 -3.75
N MET A 347 -1.58 11.21 -3.57
CA MET A 347 -2.70 10.37 -3.15
C MET A 347 -3.19 10.76 -1.75
N ALA A 348 -2.29 11.09 -0.82
CA ALA A 348 -2.64 11.57 0.51
C ALA A 348 -3.39 12.90 0.44
N SER A 349 -2.86 13.91 -0.28
CA SER A 349 -3.49 15.23 -0.39
C SER A 349 -4.85 15.19 -1.09
N LYS A 350 -5.07 14.26 -2.03
CA LYS A 350 -6.36 14.03 -2.70
C LYS A 350 -7.34 13.15 -1.92
N GLY A 351 -7.07 12.84 -0.65
CA GLY A 351 -8.02 12.10 0.19
C GLY A 351 -8.15 10.61 -0.15
N MET A 352 -7.20 10.04 -0.91
CA MET A 352 -7.24 8.63 -1.33
C MET A 352 -7.23 7.68 -0.13
N ARG A 353 -6.60 8.09 0.99
CA ARG A 353 -6.63 7.37 2.27
C ARG A 353 -8.07 7.15 2.75
N HIS A 354 -8.84 8.23 2.85
CA HIS A 354 -10.21 8.19 3.35
C HIS A 354 -11.11 7.34 2.44
N PHE A 355 -10.96 7.53 1.13
CA PHE A 355 -11.64 6.71 0.13
C PHE A 355 -11.33 5.21 0.31
N CYS A 356 -10.06 4.85 0.47
CA CYS A 356 -9.64 3.46 0.69
C CYS A 356 -10.21 2.88 1.99
N LEU A 357 -10.18 3.63 3.10
CA LEU A 357 -10.72 3.16 4.39
C LEU A 357 -12.22 2.88 4.35
N ILE A 358 -12.99 3.70 3.62
CA ILE A 358 -14.41 3.40 3.37
C ILE A 358 -14.52 2.18 2.47
N SER A 359 -13.75 2.14 1.38
CA SER A 359 -13.80 1.08 0.38
C SER A 359 -13.50 -0.30 0.95
N VAL A 360 -12.58 -0.43 1.90
CA VAL A 360 -12.31 -1.69 2.62
C VAL A 360 -13.59 -2.29 3.16
N ARG A 361 -14.40 -1.50 3.89
CA ARG A 361 -15.66 -1.97 4.47
C ARG A 361 -16.60 -2.48 3.39
N LEU A 362 -16.65 -1.82 2.24
CA LEU A 362 -17.50 -2.20 1.10
C LEU A 362 -17.07 -3.52 0.49
N VAL A 363 -15.78 -3.67 0.21
CA VAL A 363 -15.24 -4.91 -0.40
C VAL A 363 -15.37 -6.08 0.56
N THR A 364 -15.35 -5.86 1.88
CA THR A 364 -15.64 -6.94 2.84
C THR A 364 -17.05 -7.54 2.64
N PHE A 365 -18.07 -6.72 2.32
CA PHE A 365 -19.40 -7.26 2.02
C PHE A 365 -19.45 -8.04 0.70
N ALA A 366 -18.72 -7.60 -0.32
CA ALA A 366 -18.57 -8.35 -1.57
C ALA A 366 -17.99 -9.74 -1.28
N LEU A 367 -16.86 -9.80 -0.55
CA LEU A 367 -16.20 -11.05 -0.12
C LEU A 367 -17.12 -12.00 0.64
N VAL A 368 -17.83 -11.48 1.65
CA VAL A 368 -18.76 -12.29 2.44
C VAL A 368 -19.93 -12.77 1.57
N SER A 369 -20.45 -11.93 0.68
CA SER A 369 -21.54 -12.31 -0.21
C SER A 369 -21.10 -13.40 -1.21
N THR A 370 -19.89 -13.32 -1.76
CA THR A 370 -19.33 -14.34 -2.66
C THR A 370 -19.14 -15.66 -1.93
N ALA A 371 -18.57 -15.61 -0.71
CA ALA A 371 -18.43 -16.81 0.12
C ALA A 371 -19.81 -17.44 0.46
N ALA A 372 -20.82 -16.62 0.75
CA ALA A 372 -22.18 -17.10 1.01
C ALA A 372 -22.82 -17.76 -0.22
N VAL A 373 -22.74 -17.13 -1.40
CA VAL A 373 -23.22 -17.74 -2.65
C VAL A 373 -22.48 -19.04 -2.93
N ALA A 374 -21.16 -19.05 -2.80
CA ALA A 374 -20.33 -20.23 -3.04
C ALA A 374 -20.68 -21.39 -2.10
N ALA A 375 -20.93 -21.10 -0.81
CA ALA A 375 -21.33 -22.11 0.18
C ALA A 375 -22.72 -22.69 -0.13
N VAL A 376 -23.70 -21.83 -0.45
CA VAL A 376 -25.08 -22.27 -0.79
C VAL A 376 -25.12 -23.04 -2.10
N SER A 377 -24.27 -22.67 -3.07
CA SER A 377 -24.23 -23.30 -4.40
C SER A 377 -23.08 -24.29 -4.55
N TRP A 378 -22.53 -24.85 -3.47
CA TRP A 378 -21.33 -25.69 -3.53
C TRP A 378 -21.54 -26.92 -4.44
N GLN A 379 -20.52 -27.23 -5.26
CA GLN A 379 -20.56 -28.32 -6.25
C GLN A 379 -19.32 -29.19 -6.13
N GLU A 380 -19.44 -30.33 -5.45
CA GLU A 380 -18.32 -31.27 -5.24
C GLU A 380 -17.82 -31.92 -6.53
N THR A 381 -18.66 -32.02 -7.55
CA THR A 381 -18.34 -32.70 -8.81
C THR A 381 -17.95 -31.75 -9.94
N SER A 382 -17.86 -30.43 -9.69
CA SER A 382 -17.58 -29.44 -10.74
C SER A 382 -16.25 -28.73 -10.47
N GLY A 383 -15.19 -29.24 -11.12
CA GLY A 383 -13.86 -28.63 -11.04
C GLY A 383 -13.85 -27.17 -11.50
N ILE A 384 -14.57 -26.83 -12.57
CA ILE A 384 -14.67 -25.45 -13.06
C ILE A 384 -15.30 -24.52 -12.03
N PHE A 385 -16.34 -24.95 -11.31
CA PHE A 385 -16.95 -24.15 -10.25
C PHE A 385 -15.96 -23.91 -9.10
N MET A 386 -15.27 -24.95 -8.62
CA MET A 386 -14.26 -24.82 -7.55
C MET A 386 -13.14 -23.85 -7.95
N SER A 387 -12.59 -24.00 -9.16
CA SER A 387 -11.55 -23.10 -9.68
C SER A 387 -12.03 -21.66 -9.78
N THR A 388 -13.25 -21.43 -10.27
CA THR A 388 -13.83 -20.10 -10.38
C THR A 388 -14.08 -19.48 -9.00
N VAL A 389 -14.55 -20.24 -7.99
CA VAL A 389 -14.70 -19.75 -6.61
C VAL A 389 -13.37 -19.28 -6.03
N LEU A 390 -12.32 -20.11 -6.17
CA LEU A 390 -10.97 -19.75 -5.70
C LEU A 390 -10.45 -18.49 -6.40
N LEU A 391 -10.70 -18.35 -7.71
CA LEU A 391 -10.30 -17.19 -8.48
C LEU A 391 -11.02 -15.92 -8.02
N VAL A 392 -12.35 -15.93 -7.95
CA VAL A 392 -13.15 -14.75 -7.56
C VAL A 392 -12.78 -14.28 -6.16
N LEU A 393 -12.75 -15.18 -5.18
CA LEU A 393 -12.39 -14.84 -3.80
C LEU A 393 -10.98 -14.23 -3.73
N THR A 394 -10.03 -14.78 -4.49
CA THR A 394 -8.67 -14.24 -4.52
C THR A 394 -8.62 -12.86 -5.18
N LEU A 395 -9.36 -12.63 -6.28
CA LEU A 395 -9.42 -11.31 -6.94
C LEU A 395 -10.05 -10.25 -6.05
N GLU A 396 -11.19 -10.53 -5.42
CA GLU A 396 -11.83 -9.61 -4.47
C GLU A 396 -10.91 -9.31 -3.28
N SER A 397 -10.20 -10.33 -2.78
CA SER A 397 -9.26 -10.18 -1.67
C SER A 397 -8.04 -9.31 -2.02
N LEU A 398 -7.63 -9.27 -3.30
CA LEU A 398 -6.56 -8.41 -3.79
C LEU A 398 -6.98 -6.95 -3.71
N PHE A 399 -8.21 -6.62 -4.16
CA PHE A 399 -8.73 -5.26 -4.05
C PHE A 399 -8.98 -4.86 -2.58
N HIS A 400 -9.48 -5.78 -1.76
CA HIS A 400 -9.59 -5.56 -0.32
C HIS A 400 -8.22 -5.27 0.30
N GLY A 401 -7.19 -6.08 -0.04
CA GLY A 401 -5.81 -5.89 0.39
C GLY A 401 -5.25 -4.54 -0.04
N LEU A 402 -5.43 -4.17 -1.31
CA LEU A 402 -5.02 -2.87 -1.85
C LEU A 402 -5.59 -1.71 -1.05
N PHE A 403 -6.92 -1.69 -0.83
CA PHE A 403 -7.56 -0.61 -0.08
C PHE A 403 -7.14 -0.60 1.39
N TYR A 404 -6.98 -1.76 2.00
CA TYR A 404 -6.54 -1.86 3.40
C TYR A 404 -5.13 -1.33 3.59
N GLU A 405 -4.21 -1.73 2.71
CA GLU A 405 -2.81 -1.32 2.80
C GLU A 405 -2.65 0.17 2.49
N LEU A 406 -3.26 0.66 1.40
CA LEU A 406 -3.21 2.09 1.04
C LEU A 406 -3.89 2.97 2.09
N GLY A 407 -5.05 2.56 2.60
CA GLY A 407 -5.76 3.31 3.66
C GLY A 407 -4.96 3.41 4.97
N LYS A 408 -4.05 2.45 5.22
CA LYS A 408 -3.19 2.44 6.40
C LYS A 408 -1.83 3.10 6.16
N SER A 409 -1.33 3.13 4.92
CA SER A 409 0.01 3.62 4.59
C SER A 409 0.04 5.07 4.12
N LEU A 410 -1.03 5.57 3.50
CA LEU A 410 -1.09 6.95 3.03
C LEU A 410 -1.19 7.94 4.20
N GLY A 411 -0.57 9.11 4.05
CA GLY A 411 -0.68 10.22 4.99
C GLY A 411 -2.06 10.86 5.02
N GLY A 412 -2.21 11.87 5.88
CA GLY A 412 -3.45 12.65 6.00
C GLY A 412 -3.56 13.79 4.99
N THR A 413 -4.68 14.49 5.01
CA THR A 413 -4.84 15.75 4.28
C THR A 413 -4.34 16.94 5.10
N CYS A 414 -3.85 17.98 4.43
CA CYS A 414 -3.31 19.17 5.08
C CYS A 414 -3.79 20.44 4.37
N VAL A 415 -4.21 21.45 5.14
CA VAL A 415 -4.57 22.79 4.66
C VAL A 415 -3.73 23.84 5.37
N GLY A 416 -3.30 24.86 4.64
CA GLY A 416 -2.44 25.94 5.10
C GLY A 416 -3.08 27.32 4.92
N TYR A 417 -2.92 28.17 5.91
CA TYR A 417 -3.24 29.60 5.84
C TYR A 417 -2.02 30.39 6.29
N ALA A 418 -1.60 31.39 5.51
CA ALA A 418 -0.46 32.22 5.83
C ALA A 418 -0.89 33.67 6.02
N VAL A 419 -0.39 34.31 7.08
CA VAL A 419 -0.67 35.70 7.44
C VAL A 419 0.67 36.41 7.61
N VAL A 420 0.93 37.38 6.74
CA VAL A 420 2.15 38.20 6.76
C VAL A 420 1.76 39.65 6.97
N ILE A 421 2.05 40.17 8.17
CA ILE A 421 1.73 41.53 8.60
C ILE A 421 3.05 42.21 9.00
N PRO A 422 3.82 42.73 8.04
CA PRO A 422 5.08 43.38 8.36
C PRO A 422 4.82 44.77 8.95
N THR A 423 4.79 44.88 10.28
CA THR A 423 4.66 46.17 10.94
C THR A 423 6.02 46.67 11.44
N ASN A 424 6.85 47.16 10.53
CA ASN A 424 7.89 48.12 10.92
C ASN A 424 7.28 49.51 11.20
N PHE A 425 5.98 49.67 10.95
CA PHE A 425 5.23 50.85 11.34
C PHE A 425 4.90 50.88 12.83
N CYS A 426 5.49 50.05 13.71
CA CYS A 426 5.20 50.14 15.15
C CYS A 426 6.48 50.48 15.91
N SER A 427 6.46 51.55 16.72
CA SER A 427 7.45 51.76 17.78
C SER A 427 7.48 50.54 18.73
N PRO A 428 8.50 50.37 19.58
CA PRO A 428 8.51 49.34 20.64
C PRO A 428 7.26 49.35 21.55
N ASP A 429 6.52 50.46 21.57
CA ASP A 429 5.28 50.69 22.32
C ASP A 429 4.01 50.58 21.45
N GLY A 430 4.10 50.09 20.20
CA GLY A 430 2.96 49.81 19.31
C GLY A 430 2.46 50.97 18.44
N GLN A 431 3.07 52.17 18.51
CA GLN A 431 2.60 53.36 17.77
C GLN A 431 3.04 53.42 16.29
N PRO A 432 2.18 53.90 15.36
CA PRO A 432 2.51 54.08 13.94
C PRO A 432 3.80 54.89 13.70
N LEU A 433 4.84 54.31 13.11
CA LEU A 433 6.09 54.98 12.73
C LEU A 433 6.20 55.09 11.20
N LEU A 434 6.35 56.31 10.67
CA LEU A 434 6.63 56.53 9.25
C LEU A 434 8.06 56.08 8.93
N LEU A 435 8.19 55.05 8.10
CA LEU A 435 9.48 54.54 7.63
C LEU A 435 9.98 55.33 6.41
N PRO A 436 11.30 55.54 6.27
CA PRO A 436 11.90 56.05 5.05
C PRO A 436 11.55 55.17 3.83
N PRO A 437 11.41 55.75 2.62
CA PRO A 437 11.00 55.02 1.41
C PRO A 437 11.90 53.81 1.09
N ASP A 438 13.21 53.91 1.33
CA ASP A 438 14.16 52.80 1.10
C ASP A 438 13.88 51.61 2.04
N GLN A 439 13.52 51.88 3.30
CA GLN A 439 13.18 50.84 4.28
C GLN A 439 11.82 50.19 3.96
N VAL A 440 10.87 50.97 3.42
CA VAL A 440 9.59 50.43 2.93
C VAL A 440 9.81 49.49 1.75
N SER A 441 10.70 49.84 0.82
CA SER A 441 11.04 48.98 -0.32
C SER A 441 11.66 47.66 0.14
N GLN A 442 12.66 47.71 1.03
CA GLN A 442 13.30 46.51 1.58
C GLN A 442 12.33 45.62 2.36
N LEU A 443 11.42 46.23 3.15
CA LEU A 443 10.38 45.51 3.88
C LEU A 443 9.42 44.78 2.92
N ASN A 444 8.99 45.45 1.84
CA ASN A 444 8.12 44.85 0.83
C ASN A 444 8.83 43.69 0.10
N GLU A 445 10.08 43.88 -0.31
CA GLU A 445 10.89 42.82 -0.94
C GLU A 445 11.02 41.61 -0.04
N ARG A 446 11.30 41.83 1.25
CA ARG A 446 11.41 40.73 2.20
C ARG A 446 10.08 40.04 2.45
N SER A 447 9.02 40.80 2.64
CA SER A 447 7.70 40.23 2.93
C SER A 447 7.15 39.44 1.74
N THR A 448 7.39 39.91 0.53
CA THR A 448 7.10 39.15 -0.68
C THR A 448 8.00 37.92 -0.81
N GLY A 449 9.27 38.01 -0.39
CA GLY A 449 10.17 36.86 -0.25
C GLY A 449 9.64 35.79 0.72
N MET A 450 9.17 36.19 1.91
CA MET A 450 8.54 35.29 2.89
C MET A 450 7.29 34.63 2.34
N LEU A 451 6.40 35.39 1.69
CA LEU A 451 5.21 34.84 1.03
C LEU A 451 5.57 33.80 -0.02
N ARG A 452 6.57 34.07 -0.86
CA ARG A 452 7.07 33.10 -1.86
C ARG A 452 7.65 31.85 -1.19
N ALA A 453 8.39 32.00 -0.09
CA ALA A 453 8.95 30.88 0.65
C ALA A 453 7.84 29.99 1.24
N VAL A 454 6.80 30.59 1.84
CA VAL A 454 5.67 29.83 2.40
C VAL A 454 4.81 29.19 1.31
N GLN A 455 4.58 29.89 0.19
CA GLN A 455 3.91 29.31 -0.97
C GLN A 455 4.70 28.13 -1.54
N ARG A 456 6.04 28.25 -1.62
CA ARG A 456 6.92 27.13 -1.98
C ARG A 456 6.78 25.99 -1.00
N PHE A 457 6.73 26.26 0.30
CA PHE A 457 6.51 25.23 1.33
C PHE A 457 5.17 24.51 1.14
N PHE A 458 4.07 25.25 0.94
CA PHE A 458 2.76 24.64 0.67
C PHE A 458 2.80 23.79 -0.60
N ALA A 459 3.45 24.26 -1.66
CA ALA A 459 3.60 23.49 -2.90
C ALA A 459 4.47 22.23 -2.72
N CYS A 460 5.62 22.33 -2.04
CA CYS A 460 6.54 21.22 -1.80
C CYS A 460 5.93 20.08 -0.96
N HIS A 461 5.02 20.42 -0.04
CA HIS A 461 4.33 19.44 0.80
C HIS A 461 2.88 19.15 0.36
N LEU A 462 2.44 19.67 -0.79
CA LEU A 462 1.08 19.52 -1.32
C LEU A 462 -0.01 19.90 -0.31
N ILE A 463 0.25 20.95 0.47
CA ILE A 463 -0.69 21.53 1.41
C ILE A 463 -1.70 22.36 0.63
N GLU A 464 -2.99 22.12 0.85
CA GLU A 464 -4.04 22.93 0.23
C GLU A 464 -3.97 24.35 0.78
N SER A 465 -3.72 25.32 -0.10
CA SER A 465 -3.62 26.73 0.31
C SER A 465 -5.01 27.35 0.41
N PHE A 466 -5.45 27.67 1.63
CA PHE A 466 -6.63 28.49 1.85
C PHE A 466 -6.40 29.94 1.40
N GLY A 467 -5.19 30.46 1.66
CA GLY A 467 -4.81 31.81 1.27
C GLY A 467 -3.48 32.22 1.89
N CYS A 468 -2.85 33.24 1.31
CA CYS A 468 -1.68 33.92 1.84
C CYS A 468 -2.00 35.42 1.90
N ASP A 469 -2.39 35.90 3.08
CA ASP A 469 -2.74 37.30 3.27
C ASP A 469 -1.51 38.14 3.56
N TYR A 470 -1.46 39.28 2.87
CA TYR A 470 -0.44 40.31 3.03
C TYR A 470 -1.10 41.63 3.34
N SER A 471 -0.74 42.26 4.46
CA SER A 471 -1.23 43.60 4.79
C SER A 471 -0.13 44.49 5.36
N THR A 472 0.17 45.57 4.66
CA THR A 472 1.09 46.62 5.11
C THR A 472 0.47 47.57 6.13
N SER A 473 -0.85 47.75 6.09
CA SER A 473 -1.60 48.63 7.00
C SER A 473 -2.12 47.91 8.26
N GLY A 474 -1.75 46.65 8.46
CA GLY A 474 -2.29 45.81 9.53
C GLY A 474 -3.62 45.14 9.18
N VAL A 475 -4.08 44.24 10.04
CA VAL A 475 -5.37 43.54 9.91
C VAL A 475 -6.12 43.72 11.22
N THR A 476 -7.42 44.03 11.18
CA THR A 476 -8.25 44.14 12.39
C THR A 476 -8.58 42.77 12.96
N LEU A 477 -8.83 42.70 14.27
CA LEU A 477 -9.18 41.45 14.94
C LEU A 477 -10.41 40.77 14.33
N GLU A 478 -11.44 41.54 14.01
CA GLU A 478 -12.70 41.06 13.43
C GLU A 478 -12.49 40.41 12.05
N ALA A 479 -11.70 41.05 11.18
CA ALA A 479 -11.40 40.54 9.85
C ALA A 479 -10.56 39.25 9.93
N LEU A 480 -9.56 39.23 10.81
CA LEU A 480 -8.73 38.05 11.04
C LEU A 480 -9.55 36.89 11.65
N GLN A 481 -10.40 37.18 12.63
CA GLN A 481 -11.30 36.21 13.25
C GLN A 481 -12.23 35.56 12.21
N ALA A 482 -12.86 36.36 11.34
CA ALA A 482 -13.74 35.85 10.30
C ALA A 482 -13.00 34.89 9.35
N LYS A 483 -11.79 35.27 8.91
CA LYS A 483 -10.97 34.42 8.03
C LYS A 483 -10.48 33.15 8.72
N ILE A 484 -9.99 33.24 9.96
CA ILE A 484 -9.52 32.07 10.70
C ILE A 484 -10.69 31.12 10.95
N LYS A 485 -11.86 31.60 11.38
CA LYS A 485 -13.03 30.73 11.57
C LYS A 485 -13.46 30.04 10.27
N ALA A 486 -13.46 30.75 9.13
CA ALA A 486 -13.72 30.15 7.82
C ALA A 486 -12.67 29.09 7.44
N PHE A 487 -11.39 29.36 7.68
CA PHE A 487 -10.30 28.41 7.47
C PHE A 487 -10.46 27.15 8.32
N LEU A 488 -10.76 27.29 9.61
CA LEU A 488 -11.00 26.18 10.53
C LEU A 488 -12.24 25.35 10.16
N GLU A 489 -13.17 25.95 9.41
CA GLU A 489 -14.34 25.31 8.83
C GLU A 489 -14.14 24.77 7.41
N LEU A 490 -12.91 24.74 6.89
CA LEU A 490 -12.66 24.11 5.59
C LEU A 490 -12.83 22.59 5.67
N ARG A 491 -13.30 21.98 4.58
CA ARG A 491 -13.45 20.53 4.41
C ARG A 491 -12.77 20.12 3.10
N THR A 492 -12.26 18.91 3.10
CA THR A 492 -11.80 18.27 1.85
C THR A 492 -12.96 18.15 0.87
N ALA A 493 -12.64 18.05 -0.43
CA ALA A 493 -13.63 17.84 -1.49
C ALA A 493 -14.51 16.59 -1.28
N ASP A 494 -14.01 15.60 -0.54
CA ASP A 494 -14.70 14.35 -0.23
C ASP A 494 -15.66 14.45 0.98
N GLY A 495 -15.73 15.60 1.66
CA GLY A 495 -16.62 15.86 2.79
C GLY A 495 -15.98 15.96 4.19
N PRO A 496 -14.97 15.16 4.60
CA PRO A 496 -14.41 15.26 5.95
C PRO A 496 -13.55 16.51 6.14
N ARG A 497 -13.32 16.88 7.41
CA ARG A 497 -12.34 17.90 7.83
C ARG A 497 -10.93 17.50 7.40
N HIS A 498 -10.04 18.49 7.27
CA HIS A 498 -8.63 18.18 7.06
C HIS A 498 -8.03 17.53 8.31
N ASP A 499 -7.11 16.59 8.12
CA ASP A 499 -6.39 15.96 9.23
C ASP A 499 -5.50 17.00 9.94
N THR A 500 -4.85 17.88 9.18
CA THR A 500 -3.92 18.90 9.70
C THR A 500 -4.25 20.29 9.17
N TYR A 501 -4.32 21.26 10.07
CA TYR A 501 -4.42 22.69 9.76
C TYR A 501 -3.11 23.36 10.14
N VAL A 502 -2.52 24.11 9.20
CA VAL A 502 -1.29 24.86 9.42
C VAL A 502 -1.61 26.35 9.32
N ILE A 503 -1.30 27.11 10.36
CA ILE A 503 -1.34 28.57 10.31
C ILE A 503 0.10 29.07 10.41
N TYR A 504 0.52 29.79 9.37
CA TYR A 504 1.78 30.51 9.38
C TYR A 504 1.51 31.99 9.71
N TYR A 505 2.26 32.53 10.65
CA TYR A 505 2.20 33.95 11.00
C TYR A 505 3.60 34.55 10.99
N SER A 506 3.73 35.71 10.34
CA SER A 506 4.89 36.58 10.48
C SER A 506 4.45 38.02 10.66
N GLY A 507 4.98 38.67 11.69
CA GLY A 507 4.62 40.03 12.07
C GLY A 507 5.10 40.38 13.47
N HIS A 508 4.72 41.56 13.94
CA HIS A 508 5.09 42.03 15.27
C HIS A 508 4.29 41.34 16.37
N SER A 509 4.96 41.05 17.48
CA SER A 509 4.39 40.34 18.62
C SER A 509 4.75 41.05 19.92
N HIS A 510 3.78 41.20 20.82
CA HIS A 510 4.03 41.71 22.16
C HIS A 510 4.99 40.80 22.95
N ARG A 511 5.50 41.25 24.09
CA ARG A 511 6.39 40.45 24.95
C ARG A 511 5.73 39.16 25.47
N SER A 512 4.40 39.16 25.56
CA SER A 512 3.54 38.00 25.86
C SER A 512 3.48 36.99 24.70
N GLY A 513 3.92 37.36 23.50
CA GLY A 513 3.83 36.58 22.27
C GLY A 513 2.53 36.80 21.49
N GLU A 514 1.61 37.61 22.00
CA GLU A 514 0.36 37.98 21.31
C GLU A 514 0.64 38.71 20.00
N TRP A 515 -0.13 38.40 18.96
CA TRP A 515 0.02 39.03 17.66
C TRP A 515 -0.53 40.44 17.73
N ALA A 516 0.29 41.43 17.36
CA ALA A 516 -0.16 42.82 17.30
C ALA A 516 -1.01 43.03 16.04
N LEU A 517 -2.22 43.58 16.22
CA LEU A 517 -3.18 43.82 15.14
C LEU A 517 -3.45 45.32 14.95
N ALA A 518 -4.11 45.66 13.84
CA ALA A 518 -4.51 47.05 13.60
C ALA A 518 -5.55 47.50 14.64
N GLY A 519 -5.46 48.76 15.06
CA GLY A 519 -6.39 49.34 16.05
C GLY A 519 -5.98 49.15 17.51
N GLY A 520 -4.79 48.57 17.78
CA GLY A 520 -4.33 48.30 19.15
C GLY A 520 -4.87 47.00 19.75
N ASP A 521 -5.63 46.24 18.95
CA ASP A 521 -6.06 44.89 19.32
C ASP A 521 -4.88 43.91 19.29
N ALA A 522 -5.01 42.83 20.05
CA ALA A 522 -4.05 41.73 20.07
C ALA A 522 -4.77 40.39 19.98
N LEU A 523 -4.17 39.42 19.31
CA LEU A 523 -4.64 38.03 19.29
C LEU A 523 -3.75 37.16 20.15
N GLY A 524 -4.32 36.62 21.22
CA GLY A 524 -3.68 35.65 22.11
C GLY A 524 -3.85 34.20 21.65
N LEU A 525 -2.98 33.33 22.17
CA LEU A 525 -3.04 31.88 21.89
C LEU A 525 -4.36 31.28 22.40
N ASP A 526 -4.81 31.67 23.59
CA ASP A 526 -6.05 31.13 24.20
C ASP A 526 -7.28 31.44 23.33
N GLN A 527 -7.39 32.66 22.81
CA GLN A 527 -8.50 33.05 21.93
C GLN A 527 -8.51 32.25 20.62
N LEU A 528 -7.33 32.00 20.02
CA LEU A 528 -7.20 31.15 18.85
C LEU A 528 -7.58 29.69 19.16
N LEU A 529 -7.18 29.18 20.33
CA LEU A 529 -7.51 27.84 20.78
C LEU A 529 -9.00 27.67 21.10
N ASP A 530 -9.67 28.71 21.57
CA ASP A 530 -11.11 28.71 21.76
C ASP A 530 -11.84 28.62 20.43
N TRP A 531 -11.41 29.37 19.41
CA TRP A 531 -11.94 29.22 18.05
C TRP A 531 -11.66 27.81 17.49
N TRP A 532 -10.49 27.25 17.77
CA TRP A 532 -10.16 25.87 17.39
C TRP A 532 -11.10 24.86 18.05
N ARG A 533 -11.34 24.97 19.36
CA ARG A 533 -12.23 24.06 20.10
C ARG A 533 -13.68 24.21 19.65
N GLU A 534 -14.13 25.43 19.40
CA GLU A 534 -15.48 25.72 18.85
C GLU A 534 -15.70 25.00 17.53
N LYS A 535 -14.73 25.04 16.60
CA LYS A 535 -14.90 24.52 15.24
C LYS A 535 -14.48 23.05 15.07
N ASN A 536 -13.50 22.59 15.85
CA ASN A 536 -12.85 21.28 15.68
C ASN A 536 -12.87 20.40 16.95
N GLY A 537 -13.49 20.82 18.05
CA GLY A 537 -13.51 20.05 19.31
C GLY A 537 -14.14 18.65 19.21
N SER A 538 -15.07 18.45 18.27
CA SER A 538 -15.69 17.14 17.99
C SER A 538 -14.96 16.30 16.92
N PHE A 539 -13.91 16.84 16.30
CA PHE A 539 -13.20 16.23 15.18
C PHE A 539 -11.78 15.82 15.58
N CYS A 540 -11.25 14.77 14.94
CA CYS A 540 -9.88 14.30 15.18
C CYS A 540 -8.87 15.02 14.27
N SER A 541 -8.93 16.35 14.26
CA SER A 541 -8.00 17.21 13.51
C SER A 541 -6.93 17.76 14.45
N ARG A 542 -5.81 18.21 13.89
CA ARG A 542 -4.75 18.90 14.65
C ARG A 542 -4.38 20.25 14.05
N LEU A 543 -3.86 21.13 14.89
CA LEU A 543 -3.44 22.48 14.53
C LEU A 543 -1.92 22.63 14.71
N ILE A 544 -1.24 23.16 13.70
CA ILE A 544 0.18 23.50 13.75
C ILE A 544 0.31 24.99 13.49
N LEU A 545 0.91 25.71 14.43
CA LEU A 545 1.22 27.12 14.30
C LEU A 545 2.71 27.26 13.98
N VAL A 546 3.04 27.99 12.92
CA VAL A 546 4.42 28.32 12.55
C VAL A 546 4.58 29.83 12.67
N LEU A 547 5.44 30.26 13.59
CA LEU A 547 5.58 31.66 13.99
C LEU A 547 6.98 32.15 13.61
N ASP A 548 7.04 33.16 12.74
CA ASP A 548 8.22 33.97 12.49
C ASP A 548 7.98 35.37 13.05
N CYS A 549 8.12 35.48 14.37
CA CYS A 549 7.97 36.72 15.14
C CYS A 549 9.03 36.82 16.24
N GLU A 550 9.32 38.04 16.70
CA GLU A 550 10.36 38.31 17.70
C GLU A 550 10.13 37.57 19.03
N ASN A 551 8.88 37.49 19.47
CA ASN A 551 8.49 36.90 20.75
C ASN A 551 7.65 35.62 20.56
N SER A 552 8.16 34.64 19.81
CA SER A 552 7.45 33.37 19.57
C SER A 552 7.53 32.35 20.72
N LEU A 553 8.54 32.45 21.59
CA LEU A 553 8.82 31.49 22.67
C LEU A 553 7.73 31.37 23.75
N PRO A 554 7.00 32.42 24.15
CA PRO A 554 5.88 32.31 25.09
C PRO A 554 4.86 31.26 24.62
N TRP A 555 4.42 31.33 23.36
CA TRP A 555 3.46 30.37 22.79
C TRP A 555 4.02 28.94 22.71
N VAL A 556 5.32 28.79 22.42
CA VAL A 556 6.03 27.50 22.44
C VAL A 556 6.03 26.86 23.83
N LYS A 557 6.03 27.66 24.91
CA LYS A 557 5.95 27.17 26.29
C LYS A 557 4.51 26.92 26.71
N GLU A 558 3.60 27.82 26.37
CA GLU A 558 2.18 27.77 26.75
C GLU A 558 1.46 26.57 26.11
N VAL A 559 1.75 26.25 24.85
CA VAL A 559 1.13 25.11 24.16
C VAL A 559 1.33 23.78 24.92
N ARG A 560 2.42 23.64 25.69
CA ARG A 560 2.72 22.44 26.50
C ARG A 560 1.72 22.21 27.63
N ARG A 561 1.00 23.27 28.04
CA ARG A 561 -0.03 23.23 29.07
C ARG A 561 -1.42 22.93 28.50
N VAL A 562 -1.60 23.05 27.18
CA VAL A 562 -2.89 22.86 26.51
C VAL A 562 -3.36 21.41 26.63
N GLU A 563 -4.60 21.26 27.09
CA GLU A 563 -5.33 19.99 27.19
C GLU A 563 -6.51 19.93 26.21
N GLY A 564 -6.93 18.72 25.87
CA GLY A 564 -8.11 18.49 25.02
C GLY A 564 -7.96 18.83 23.54
N ALA A 565 -6.78 19.27 23.07
CA ALA A 565 -6.53 19.58 21.67
C ALA A 565 -5.15 19.09 21.21
N TYR A 566 -5.05 18.69 19.93
CA TYR A 566 -3.79 18.32 19.30
C TYR A 566 -3.17 19.55 18.64
N VAL A 567 -2.35 20.28 19.39
CA VAL A 567 -1.73 21.54 18.91
C VAL A 567 -0.22 21.47 19.04
N ALA A 568 0.47 22.02 18.04
CA ALA A 568 1.90 22.26 18.06
C ALA A 568 2.22 23.71 17.65
N VAL A 569 3.29 24.27 18.23
CA VAL A 569 3.82 25.59 17.87
C VAL A 569 5.28 25.43 17.51
N GLN A 570 5.65 25.88 16.31
CA GLN A 570 7.01 26.09 15.86
C GLN A 570 7.30 27.59 15.93
N GLY A 571 8.39 27.96 16.58
CA GLY A 571 8.88 29.33 16.63
C GLY A 571 10.39 29.40 16.50
N ALA A 572 10.92 30.60 16.63
CA ALA A 572 12.34 30.89 16.60
C ALA A 572 12.74 31.97 17.59
N THR A 573 14.00 31.92 18.02
CA THR A 573 14.67 32.96 18.79
C THR A 573 15.73 33.59 17.91
N LEU A 574 15.66 34.91 17.78
CA LEU A 574 16.61 35.73 17.03
C LEU A 574 17.68 36.24 18.01
N ALA A 575 18.92 35.78 17.86
CA ALA A 575 20.03 36.16 18.71
C ALA A 575 20.46 37.61 18.44
N ARG A 576 20.79 38.37 19.50
CA ARG A 576 21.34 39.72 19.35
C ARG A 576 22.82 39.63 18.94
N ALA A 577 23.08 39.72 17.64
CA ALA A 577 24.42 39.75 17.04
C ALA A 577 24.70 41.14 16.41
N PRO A 578 25.94 41.46 16.01
CA PRO A 578 26.28 42.73 15.36
C PRO A 578 25.45 43.00 14.10
N ASP A 579 25.19 41.94 13.33
CA ASP A 579 24.16 41.87 12.29
C ASP A 579 22.99 41.03 12.82
N PRO A 580 21.97 41.65 13.46
CA PRO A 580 20.89 40.91 14.06
C PRO A 580 20.04 40.24 12.98
N PRO A 581 19.68 38.96 13.14
CA PRO A 581 18.75 38.31 12.24
C PRO A 581 17.38 38.98 12.36
N GLN A 582 16.69 39.07 11.24
CA GLN A 582 15.46 39.83 11.07
C GLN A 582 14.31 38.88 10.68
N LEU A 583 13.07 39.37 10.78
CA LEU A 583 11.85 38.60 10.45
C LEU A 583 11.95 38.01 9.03
N GLY A 584 11.73 36.71 8.88
CA GLY A 584 11.86 36.00 7.61
C GLY A 584 13.10 35.11 7.50
N ASP A 585 14.16 35.38 8.27
CA ASP A 585 15.38 34.55 8.26
C ASP A 585 15.09 33.14 8.79
N PHE A 586 14.21 33.04 9.79
CA PHE A 586 13.72 31.74 10.26
C PHE A 586 12.94 31.02 9.16
N THR A 587 12.02 31.71 8.51
CA THR A 587 11.18 31.13 7.46
C THR A 587 12.02 30.60 6.30
N GLU A 588 13.01 31.35 5.82
CA GLU A 588 13.87 30.90 4.74
C GLU A 588 14.64 29.61 5.11
N LEU A 589 15.25 29.58 6.29
CA LEU A 589 15.97 28.40 6.79
C LEU A 589 15.05 27.20 7.03
N TRP A 590 13.85 27.44 7.56
CA TRP A 590 12.88 26.40 7.86
C TRP A 590 12.28 25.79 6.59
N VAL A 591 12.00 26.63 5.59
CA VAL A 591 11.52 26.18 4.28
C VAL A 591 12.62 25.42 3.56
N ASP A 592 13.87 25.89 3.55
CA ASP A 592 14.97 25.16 2.92
C ASP A 592 15.20 23.79 3.59
N TYR A 593 15.19 23.73 4.93
CA TYR A 593 15.34 22.47 5.66
C TYR A 593 14.25 21.44 5.32
N ASN A 594 13.00 21.88 5.12
CA ASN A 594 11.88 20.99 4.86
C ASN A 594 11.69 20.66 3.36
N CYS A 595 12.06 21.58 2.47
CA CYS A 595 11.78 21.46 1.04
C CYS A 595 12.98 20.96 0.23
N THR A 596 14.21 21.12 0.71
CA THR A 596 15.43 20.78 -0.02
C THR A 596 16.03 19.45 0.49
N PRO A 597 16.01 18.37 -0.31
CA PRO A 597 16.65 17.10 0.07
C PRO A 597 18.15 17.30 0.28
N GLY A 598 18.68 16.90 1.43
CA GLY A 598 20.11 17.07 1.73
C GLY A 598 20.52 18.50 2.12
N SER A 599 19.57 19.34 2.53
CA SER A 599 19.86 20.68 3.07
C SER A 599 20.98 20.63 4.12
N SER A 600 21.92 21.58 4.01
CA SER A 600 23.04 21.75 4.95
C SER A 600 22.64 22.53 6.21
N VAL A 601 21.36 22.88 6.36
CA VAL A 601 20.86 23.63 7.50
C VAL A 601 21.02 22.80 8.78
N ARG A 602 21.81 23.35 9.71
CA ARG A 602 21.99 22.86 11.07
C ARG A 602 21.38 23.85 12.05
N TRP A 603 20.53 23.37 12.94
CA TRP A 603 19.82 24.19 13.92
C TRP A 603 20.66 24.56 15.15
N THR A 604 21.82 23.95 15.34
CA THR A 604 22.76 24.23 16.44
C THR A 604 23.78 25.29 16.06
N GLY A 605 24.01 26.29 16.93
CA GLY A 605 25.12 27.26 16.80
C GLY A 605 24.90 28.42 15.83
N ARG A 606 23.65 28.75 15.48
CA ARG A 606 23.29 29.86 14.59
C ARG A 606 22.72 31.06 15.36
N ALA A 607 22.67 32.21 14.68
CA ALA A 607 21.97 33.40 15.17
C ALA A 607 20.43 33.21 15.22
N VAL A 608 19.88 32.27 14.44
CA VAL A 608 18.47 31.86 14.51
C VAL A 608 18.38 30.49 15.16
N CYS A 609 17.74 30.41 16.32
CA CYS A 609 17.52 29.17 17.06
C CYS A 609 16.05 28.75 16.95
N ALA A 610 15.79 27.56 16.42
CA ALA A 610 14.42 27.05 16.33
C ALA A 610 13.98 26.41 17.64
N ALA A 611 12.72 26.59 17.99
CA ALA A 611 12.10 25.93 19.13
C ALA A 611 10.70 25.46 18.75
N TYR A 612 10.32 24.29 19.24
CA TYR A 612 8.94 23.83 19.12
C TYR A 612 8.36 23.39 20.46
N GLY A 613 7.04 23.43 20.54
CA GLY A 613 6.24 22.98 21.66
C GLY A 613 5.04 22.18 21.16
N VAL A 614 4.64 21.17 21.91
CA VAL A 614 3.47 20.34 21.61
C VAL A 614 2.58 20.24 22.84
N SER A 615 1.27 20.17 22.60
CA SER A 615 0.24 19.89 23.60
C SER A 615 0.43 18.54 24.29
N LYS A 616 -0.09 18.40 25.51
CA LYS A 616 0.09 17.19 26.36
C LYS A 616 -0.35 15.89 25.67
N HIS A 617 -1.34 15.99 24.78
CA HIS A 617 -1.99 14.86 24.11
C HIS A 617 -1.53 14.68 22.66
N TRP A 618 -0.52 15.45 22.18
CA TRP A 618 -0.06 15.38 20.79
C TRP A 618 0.26 13.96 20.31
N SER A 619 0.88 13.13 21.16
CA SER A 619 1.25 11.75 20.84
C SER A 619 0.07 10.80 20.61
N ASP A 620 -1.13 11.19 21.04
CA ASP A 620 -2.33 10.37 20.94
C ASP A 620 -3.09 10.62 19.65
N TYR A 621 -2.67 11.64 18.90
CA TYR A 621 -3.22 11.96 17.60
C TYR A 621 -3.15 10.74 16.68
N SER A 622 -4.24 10.50 15.98
CA SER A 622 -4.34 9.53 14.91
C SER A 622 -5.15 10.16 13.79
N LEU A 623 -4.70 9.96 12.55
CA LEU A 623 -5.43 10.44 11.37
C LEU A 623 -6.90 10.01 11.41
N HIS A 624 -7.80 10.89 10.98
CA HIS A 624 -9.24 10.71 11.08
C HIS A 624 -9.68 9.37 10.47
N LEU A 625 -10.50 8.61 11.20
CA LEU A 625 -11.11 7.38 10.71
C LEU A 625 -12.53 7.69 10.24
N PRO A 626 -13.02 7.08 9.15
CA PRO A 626 -14.36 7.35 8.64
C PRO A 626 -15.43 7.09 9.70
N SER A 627 -16.16 8.14 10.06
CA SER A 627 -17.33 8.08 10.94
C SER A 627 -18.53 7.48 10.21
N GLY A 628 -19.59 7.14 10.95
CA GLY A 628 -20.80 6.63 10.32
C GLY A 628 -21.45 7.63 9.35
N SER A 629 -21.44 8.91 9.72
CA SER A 629 -21.93 10.00 8.86
C SER A 629 -21.08 10.21 7.60
N ASP A 630 -19.76 10.00 7.68
CA ASP A 630 -18.88 10.10 6.52
C ASP A 630 -19.22 9.00 5.50
N VAL A 631 -19.46 7.78 5.99
CA VAL A 631 -19.86 6.65 5.15
C VAL A 631 -21.22 6.90 4.50
N THR A 632 -22.22 7.41 5.24
CA THR A 632 -23.54 7.70 4.65
C THR A 632 -23.48 8.82 3.60
N THR A 633 -22.69 9.86 3.87
CA THR A 633 -22.54 11.00 2.95
C THR A 633 -21.84 10.56 1.67
N HIS A 634 -20.71 9.84 1.80
CA HIS A 634 -20.02 9.24 0.68
C HIS A 634 -20.96 8.33 -0.12
N TRP A 635 -21.76 7.52 0.57
CA TRP A 635 -22.69 6.63 -0.10
C TRP A 635 -23.74 7.36 -0.93
N SER A 636 -24.34 8.39 -0.34
CA SER A 636 -25.40 9.17 -0.97
C SER A 636 -24.94 9.91 -2.23
N ALA A 637 -23.65 10.26 -2.29
CA ALA A 637 -23.06 10.98 -3.41
C ALA A 637 -22.70 10.06 -4.59
N TYR A 638 -22.26 8.82 -4.32
CA TYR A 638 -21.65 7.95 -5.35
C TYR A 638 -22.48 6.73 -5.74
N PHE A 639 -23.47 6.32 -4.95
CA PHE A 639 -24.20 5.06 -5.17
C PHE A 639 -25.72 5.25 -5.31
N PRO A 640 -26.39 4.40 -6.12
CA PRO A 640 -27.83 4.47 -6.30
C PRO A 640 -28.59 4.05 -5.03
N ARG A 641 -29.84 4.50 -4.89
CA ARG A 641 -30.68 4.27 -3.69
C ARG A 641 -30.89 2.79 -3.35
N LEU A 642 -30.86 1.90 -4.36
CA LEU A 642 -31.06 0.46 -4.17
C LEU A 642 -30.01 -0.19 -3.26
N THR A 643 -28.82 0.40 -3.13
CA THR A 643 -27.71 -0.19 -2.37
C THR A 643 -27.69 0.24 -0.89
N TYR A 644 -28.62 1.10 -0.47
CA TYR A 644 -28.70 1.67 0.90
C TYR A 644 -28.81 0.65 2.04
N PRO A 645 -29.51 -0.49 1.89
CA PRO A 645 -29.55 -1.52 2.95
C PRO A 645 -28.17 -2.07 3.34
N VAL A 646 -27.25 -2.17 2.36
CA VAL A 646 -25.87 -2.63 2.60
C VAL A 646 -25.09 -1.65 3.47
N VAL A 647 -25.41 -0.35 3.38
CA VAL A 647 -24.79 0.72 4.20
C VAL A 647 -25.09 0.55 5.66
N GLN A 648 -26.35 0.29 5.99
CA GLN A 648 -26.80 0.16 7.37
C GLN A 648 -26.13 -1.06 8.03
N LEU A 649 -25.98 -2.16 7.29
CA LEU A 649 -25.22 -3.33 7.73
C LEU A 649 -23.73 -3.02 7.94
N ALA A 650 -23.13 -2.25 7.03
CA ALA A 650 -21.72 -1.85 7.13
C ALA A 650 -21.42 -0.95 8.33
N LEU A 651 -22.35 -0.04 8.65
CA LEU A 651 -22.27 0.83 9.82
C LEU A 651 -22.37 0.05 11.13
N TRP A 652 -23.25 -0.96 11.18
CA TRP A 652 -23.46 -1.77 12.37
C TRP A 652 -22.24 -2.63 12.74
N CYS A 653 -21.62 -3.30 11.76
CA CYS A 653 -20.43 -4.11 12.00
C CYS A 653 -19.18 -3.29 12.40
N GLY A 654 -19.10 -2.01 12.00
CA GLY A 654 -17.95 -1.14 12.25
C GLY A 654 -17.79 -0.68 13.71
N GLY A 655 -18.78 -0.89 14.57
CA GLY A 655 -18.78 -0.42 15.97
C GLY A 655 -18.03 -1.32 16.97
N LEU A 656 -17.58 -2.51 16.56
CA LEU A 656 -17.03 -3.53 17.47
C LEU A 656 -15.51 -3.36 17.66
N ASN A 657 -15.10 -2.62 18.70
CA ASN A 657 -13.70 -2.29 18.97
C ASN A 657 -13.06 -3.24 20.01
N LEU A 658 -12.70 -4.47 19.59
CA LEU A 658 -12.25 -5.57 20.47
C LEU A 658 -10.84 -5.41 21.10
N LEU A 659 -10.02 -4.43 20.69
CA LEU A 659 -8.61 -4.30 21.11
C LEU A 659 -8.27 -2.98 21.87
N TRP A 660 -9.28 -2.33 22.43
CA TRP A 660 -9.15 -0.98 22.98
C TRP A 660 -8.16 -0.86 24.16
N VAL A 661 -8.08 -1.87 25.03
CA VAL A 661 -7.25 -1.84 26.25
C VAL A 661 -5.75 -1.79 25.92
N CYS A 662 -5.28 -2.65 25.00
CA CYS A 662 -3.88 -2.66 24.57
C CYS A 662 -3.46 -1.35 23.89
N SER A 663 -4.38 -0.70 23.16
CA SER A 663 -4.10 0.57 22.50
C SER A 663 -3.93 1.74 23.48
N SER A 664 -4.65 1.71 24.60
CA SER A 664 -4.61 2.77 25.62
C SER A 664 -3.28 2.78 26.38
N CYS A 665 -2.77 1.61 26.77
CA CYS A 665 -1.46 1.51 27.43
C CYS A 665 -0.31 2.00 26.53
N LEU A 666 -0.35 1.68 25.23
CA LEU A 666 0.67 2.13 24.27
C LEU A 666 0.64 3.64 24.07
N ARG A 667 -0.56 4.26 24.03
CA ARG A 667 -0.71 5.72 23.95
C ARG A 667 -0.11 6.41 25.17
N TYR A 668 -0.41 5.90 26.37
CA TYR A 668 0.14 6.43 27.62
C TYR A 668 1.69 6.42 27.64
N LEU A 669 2.32 5.31 27.23
CA LEU A 669 3.78 5.23 27.15
C LEU A 669 4.37 6.20 26.12
N ARG A 670 3.72 6.36 24.95
CA ARG A 670 4.14 7.35 23.94
C ARG A 670 4.05 8.78 24.48
N ARG A 671 3.00 9.06 25.25
CA ARG A 671 2.77 10.37 25.87
C ARG A 671 3.87 10.72 26.87
N ILE A 672 4.23 9.79 27.75
CA ILE A 672 5.34 9.98 28.69
C ILE A 672 6.64 10.23 27.93
N LYS A 673 6.96 9.36 26.95
CA LYS A 673 8.20 9.47 26.18
C LYS A 673 8.33 10.84 25.50
N LEU A 674 7.28 11.31 24.82
CA LEU A 674 7.32 12.56 24.07
C LEU A 674 7.42 13.79 25.00
N ASN A 675 6.70 13.77 26.12
CA ASN A 675 6.68 14.90 27.05
C ASN A 675 7.99 15.03 27.84
N TRP A 676 8.64 13.90 28.18
CA TRP A 676 9.89 13.91 28.94
C TRP A 676 11.11 14.08 28.04
N PHE A 677 11.09 13.49 26.85
CA PHE A 677 12.20 13.49 25.91
C PHE A 677 11.73 13.92 24.51
N PRO A 678 11.38 15.21 24.32
CA PRO A 678 10.99 15.71 23.02
C PRO A 678 12.19 15.60 22.05
N PRO A 679 12.03 14.96 20.88
CA PRO A 679 13.12 14.78 19.93
C PRO A 679 13.59 16.13 19.36
N ALA A 680 14.85 16.26 18.95
CA ALA A 680 15.32 17.49 18.29
C ALA A 680 14.55 17.78 16.98
N VAL A 681 14.10 16.72 16.31
CA VAL A 681 13.32 16.78 15.09
C VAL A 681 12.08 15.91 15.26
N LEU A 682 10.91 16.53 15.20
CA LEU A 682 9.61 15.87 15.32
C LEU A 682 8.97 15.76 13.93
N ASP A 683 8.79 14.54 13.45
CA ASP A 683 8.07 14.28 12.20
C ASP A 683 6.57 14.51 12.42
N THR A 684 5.96 15.29 11.53
CA THR A 684 4.52 15.53 11.57
C THR A 684 3.72 14.43 10.88
N GLU A 685 4.34 13.47 10.19
CA GLU A 685 3.66 12.49 9.34
C GLU A 685 2.98 13.10 8.10
N GLN A 686 3.18 14.40 7.83
CA GLN A 686 2.74 15.12 6.61
C GLN A 686 3.91 15.41 5.66
N GLY A 687 5.08 14.84 5.93
CA GLY A 687 6.28 15.00 5.11
C GLY A 687 7.10 16.25 5.41
N PHE A 688 6.73 17.06 6.42
CA PHE A 688 7.54 18.13 6.98
C PHE A 688 7.74 17.95 8.49
N LYS A 689 8.74 18.63 9.06
CA LYS A 689 9.24 18.39 10.41
C LYS A 689 9.23 19.67 11.24
N LEU A 690 8.92 19.51 12.53
CA LEU A 690 9.13 20.53 13.55
C LEU A 690 10.53 20.34 14.14
N VAL A 691 11.22 21.43 14.40
CA VAL A 691 12.66 21.42 14.67
C VAL A 691 13.00 22.26 15.88
N ARG A 692 13.94 21.76 16.66
CA ARG A 692 14.50 22.39 17.86
C ARG A 692 16.01 22.36 17.79
N SER A 693 16.63 23.48 18.17
CA SER A 693 18.06 23.66 18.36
C SER A 693 18.62 22.93 19.58
#